data_AF-A0A3D9HJW5-F1
#
_entry.id   AF-A0A3D9HJW5-F1
#
_cell.length_a   1.000
_cell.length_b   1.000
_cell.length_c   1.000
_cell.angle_alpha   90.00
_cell.angle_beta   90.00
_cell.angle_gamma   90.00
#
_symmetry.space_group_name_H-M   'P 1'
#
loop_
_entity.id
_entity.type
_entity.pdbx_description
1 polymer ?
#
loop_
_entity_poly.entity_id
_entity_poly.type
_entity_poly.pdbx_seq_one_letter_code
_entity_poly.pdbx_strand_id
1 'polypeptide(L)'
;MHSNILFQNYFSDFKDYDEVLKSDLSINPNWETLLNNLTQYGNEGLTDKQNEINWLLEENGVTYNVYNDPKGMQRSWRLNIVPFLIHQNEWVTIERGITQRAELLNLILKDIYGKRELINNGIVPPEVIYGHRGFLRQCDQIHYKTAKQLIIYAADLARGPDGRMWVVNDRTQAPSGMGYALENRYSLSRMMPNLFKDINVKQPTQFFSEFNQMLIDAAPNNITNPNIVILTPGPLNETYFDHAYMASFLGYPLVTGNDLVVRNGKVWMKTLKALKQVDVILKRVDDAFMDPLELREDSYLGVAGLLEVVRNNQVTIVNPIGAGVLENSGLIPFMNGICNYFFNEDLILPQIASWWCGQERERSYVLNNMREFVIKNIDRSNREYLHFCEFLDDASLNLLKDEILLNPYKFVAQEKISFSTAPDFFNGTLEPRKVMCRTFAIANNNNYTVMPGGLVRVAAERENLFVSNQRGGISKDFWIISDEFQYNIQSYSWNDNSRISVLDVNDLPSNTAENLYWSGRYLGRALTTARYLRMVLNRMNNEQYNNQNAESRSLVYLYKSVTNITSTFPGFVGKNSEKKLQEPIEEILSLLLDENRIGSFAQTLSSFNHAYYSLRNLWSRDMWRVFDSIKKLWNKFKENETRSIPDLTKLLDRVITRLIAFMGLIEESILVSQGLLLYFIGLQTEQAMMHIAKLRALLVFNYSEQLQYEILESFLTSHESLNIYRYSYRSYLSVENVIRLVMLDAEYAKSLTYQFKRIQKDIQKLPHSENSVNNFYSLYISEAIKIIENLDITNLLELNETKTLRQNLDEVLSELSNLLHKSSISLSDTYFNHAYQQKQLVNQNFPLL
;
A
#
# COMPACT_ATOMS: atom_id res chain seq x y z
N MET A 1 -34.46 27.42 -17.47
CA MET A 1 -33.93 26.17 -16.88
C MET A 1 -34.41 24.90 -17.56
N HIS A 2 -35.58 24.87 -18.24
CA HIS A 2 -35.97 23.75 -19.15
C HIS A 2 -35.01 23.50 -20.35
N SER A 3 -33.95 24.30 -20.50
CA SER A 3 -32.94 24.18 -21.55
C SER A 3 -31.59 23.62 -21.07
N ASN A 4 -31.39 23.38 -19.75
CA ASN A 4 -30.14 22.82 -19.25
C ASN A 4 -30.24 21.29 -19.14
N ILE A 5 -29.70 20.60 -20.15
CA ILE A 5 -29.75 19.14 -20.30
C ILE A 5 -29.09 18.43 -19.11
N LEU A 6 -28.11 19.05 -18.43
CA LEU A 6 -27.37 18.43 -17.32
C LEU A 6 -28.23 18.11 -16.09
N PHE A 7 -29.31 18.86 -15.88
CA PHE A 7 -30.25 18.68 -14.76
C PHE A 7 -31.55 17.99 -15.18
N GLN A 8 -31.63 17.52 -16.42
CA GLN A 8 -32.80 16.83 -16.92
C GLN A 8 -33.01 15.55 -16.09
N ASN A 9 -34.13 15.48 -15.35
CA ASN A 9 -34.47 14.42 -14.38
C ASN A 9 -33.68 14.42 -13.05
N TYR A 10 -32.82 15.41 -12.79
CA TYR A 10 -32.18 15.52 -11.46
C TYR A 10 -33.24 15.66 -10.34
N PHE A 11 -34.32 16.39 -10.64
CA PHE A 11 -35.37 16.77 -9.70
C PHE A 11 -36.64 15.90 -9.77
N SER A 12 -36.68 14.86 -10.62
CA SER A 12 -37.93 14.13 -10.89
C SER A 12 -38.44 13.26 -9.71
N ASP A 13 -37.56 12.90 -8.76
CA ASP A 13 -37.87 11.98 -7.65
C ASP A 13 -37.41 12.51 -6.27
N PHE A 14 -37.42 13.83 -6.08
CA PHE A 14 -36.99 14.48 -4.84
C PHE A 14 -37.95 14.14 -3.67
N LYS A 15 -37.41 13.53 -2.60
CA LYS A 15 -38.18 13.17 -1.39
C LYS A 15 -37.58 13.65 -0.06
N ASP A 16 -36.26 13.88 -0.03
CA ASP A 16 -35.47 14.20 1.17
C ASP A 16 -34.60 15.45 0.89
N TYR A 17 -33.87 15.98 1.89
CA TYR A 17 -33.04 17.19 1.73
C TYR A 17 -31.98 17.06 0.59
N ASP A 18 -31.82 18.08 -0.24
CA ASP A 18 -30.77 18.18 -1.28
C ASP A 18 -29.94 19.45 -1.09
N GLU A 19 -28.66 19.39 -1.43
CA GLU A 19 -27.71 20.47 -1.15
C GLU A 19 -27.82 21.63 -2.17
N VAL A 20 -28.37 21.36 -3.35
CA VAL A 20 -28.61 22.36 -4.41
C VAL A 20 -29.99 22.98 -4.28
N LEU A 21 -31.00 22.23 -3.85
CA LEU A 21 -32.36 22.76 -3.69
C LEU A 21 -32.64 23.21 -2.26
N LYS A 22 -33.22 24.41 -2.14
CA LYS A 22 -33.89 24.82 -0.91
C LYS A 22 -35.24 24.11 -0.78
N SER A 23 -35.83 24.20 0.41
CA SER A 23 -37.16 23.66 0.71
C SER A 23 -38.28 24.23 -0.17
N ASP A 24 -38.09 25.41 -0.76
CA ASP A 24 -39.00 26.06 -1.72
C ASP A 24 -38.72 25.68 -3.19
N LEU A 25 -37.84 24.70 -3.43
CA LEU A 25 -37.38 24.24 -4.73
C LEU A 25 -36.59 25.29 -5.54
N SER A 26 -36.14 26.39 -4.91
CA SER A 26 -35.19 27.32 -5.51
C SER A 26 -33.75 26.81 -5.39
N ILE A 27 -32.87 27.26 -6.29
CA ILE A 27 -31.45 26.91 -6.24
C ILE A 27 -30.79 27.64 -5.05
N ASN A 28 -29.96 26.92 -4.32
CA ASN A 28 -29.08 27.47 -3.30
C ASN A 28 -28.05 28.42 -3.95
N PRO A 29 -28.03 29.72 -3.60
CA PRO A 29 -27.11 30.69 -4.20
C PRO A 29 -25.63 30.28 -4.13
N ASN A 30 -25.26 29.56 -3.08
CA ASN A 30 -23.90 29.04 -2.89
C ASN A 30 -23.44 28.09 -4.02
N TRP A 31 -24.38 27.49 -4.73
CA TRP A 31 -24.10 26.55 -5.83
C TRP A 31 -24.16 27.23 -7.21
N GLU A 32 -24.79 28.39 -7.37
CA GLU A 32 -25.07 28.99 -8.68
C GLU A 32 -23.81 29.18 -9.53
N THR A 33 -22.74 29.75 -8.97
CA THR A 33 -21.48 29.97 -9.68
C THR A 33 -20.86 28.65 -10.14
N LEU A 34 -20.85 27.62 -9.29
CA LEU A 34 -20.35 26.29 -9.66
C LEU A 34 -21.19 25.69 -10.78
N LEU A 35 -22.52 25.77 -10.68
CA LEU A 35 -23.42 25.21 -11.69
C LEU A 35 -23.27 25.90 -13.05
N ASN A 36 -23.04 27.21 -13.04
CA ASN A 36 -22.72 27.98 -14.24
C ASN A 36 -21.38 27.52 -14.85
N ASN A 37 -20.34 27.35 -14.02
CA ASN A 37 -19.04 26.85 -14.47
C ASN A 37 -19.15 25.44 -15.06
N LEU A 38 -19.91 24.53 -14.43
CA LEU A 38 -20.17 23.19 -14.95
C LEU A 38 -20.92 23.22 -16.28
N THR A 39 -21.92 24.11 -16.42
CA THR A 39 -22.71 24.24 -17.64
C THR A 39 -21.88 24.73 -18.83
N GLN A 40 -20.84 25.55 -18.58
CA GLN A 40 -19.93 26.02 -19.64
C GLN A 40 -19.12 24.89 -20.29
N TYR A 41 -18.88 23.79 -19.59
CA TYR A 41 -18.19 22.61 -20.16
C TYR A 41 -19.10 21.77 -21.07
N GLY A 42 -20.42 21.79 -20.83
CA GLY A 42 -21.37 20.90 -21.51
C GLY A 42 -21.18 19.41 -21.15
N ASN A 43 -22.08 18.55 -21.61
CA ASN A 43 -22.06 17.14 -21.23
C ASN A 43 -20.82 16.38 -21.74
N GLU A 44 -20.49 16.56 -23.03
CA GLU A 44 -19.32 15.92 -23.63
C GLU A 44 -18.02 16.39 -22.94
N GLY A 45 -17.88 17.70 -22.71
CA GLY A 45 -16.70 18.25 -22.03
C GLY A 45 -16.55 17.76 -20.58
N LEU A 46 -17.65 17.61 -19.83
CA LEU A 46 -17.61 17.02 -18.48
C LEU A 46 -17.28 15.52 -18.51
N THR A 47 -17.77 14.78 -19.51
CA THR A 47 -17.44 13.36 -19.71
C THR A 47 -15.96 13.18 -20.00
N ASP A 48 -15.40 14.00 -20.89
CA ASP A 48 -13.97 13.99 -21.20
C ASP A 48 -13.13 14.33 -19.96
N LYS A 49 -13.53 15.35 -19.19
CA LYS A 49 -12.82 15.71 -17.95
C LYS A 49 -12.93 14.65 -16.85
N GLN A 50 -14.07 13.98 -16.73
CA GLN A 50 -14.22 12.86 -15.81
C GLN A 50 -13.30 11.69 -16.21
N ASN A 51 -13.16 11.41 -17.51
CA ASN A 51 -12.23 10.40 -18.02
C ASN A 51 -10.77 10.80 -17.79
N GLU A 52 -10.40 12.05 -18.01
CA GLU A 52 -9.07 12.59 -17.71
C GLU A 52 -8.71 12.46 -16.22
N ILE A 53 -9.64 12.79 -15.31
CA ILE A 53 -9.43 12.64 -13.85
C ILE A 53 -9.31 11.17 -13.46
N ASN A 54 -10.18 10.30 -13.99
CA ASN A 54 -10.08 8.86 -13.73
C ASN A 54 -8.73 8.31 -14.19
N TRP A 55 -8.28 8.72 -15.38
CA TRP A 55 -6.96 8.37 -15.89
C TRP A 55 -5.86 8.91 -14.96
N LEU A 56 -5.90 10.18 -14.58
CA LEU A 56 -4.90 10.78 -13.69
C LEU A 56 -4.79 10.06 -12.33
N LEU A 57 -5.91 9.66 -11.74
CA LEU A 57 -5.93 8.94 -10.47
C LEU A 57 -5.38 7.52 -10.60
N GLU A 58 -5.69 6.82 -11.70
CA GLU A 58 -5.08 5.53 -12.02
C GLU A 58 -3.56 5.67 -12.21
N GLU A 59 -3.12 6.71 -12.91
CA GLU A 59 -1.71 7.00 -13.18
C GLU A 59 -0.94 7.37 -11.90
N ASN A 60 -1.55 8.11 -10.98
CA ASN A 60 -0.99 8.36 -9.65
C ASN A 60 -1.13 7.13 -8.71
N GLY A 61 -1.73 6.05 -9.21
CA GLY A 61 -1.96 4.78 -8.51
C GLY A 61 -2.91 4.89 -7.33
N VAL A 62 -3.75 5.92 -7.25
CA VAL A 62 -4.62 6.19 -6.09
C VAL A 62 -5.59 5.03 -5.94
N THR A 63 -5.48 4.31 -4.82
CA THR A 63 -6.15 3.02 -4.61
C THR A 63 -6.80 2.97 -3.25
N TYR A 64 -7.84 2.15 -3.14
CA TYR A 64 -8.44 1.73 -1.89
C TYR A 64 -8.58 0.20 -1.93
N ASN A 65 -7.94 -0.50 -1.00
CA ASN A 65 -8.01 -1.96 -1.00
C ASN A 65 -9.32 -2.43 -0.39
N VAL A 66 -9.99 -3.34 -1.08
CA VAL A 66 -11.25 -3.94 -0.59
C VAL A 66 -10.93 -5.37 -0.15
N TYR A 67 -11.17 -5.66 1.13
CA TYR A 67 -11.00 -7.02 1.65
C TYR A 67 -11.96 -7.98 0.94
N ASN A 68 -11.44 -9.14 0.53
CA ASN A 68 -12.18 -10.23 -0.11
C ASN A 68 -12.89 -9.88 -1.45
N ASP A 69 -12.41 -8.90 -2.23
CA ASP A 69 -12.98 -8.60 -3.54
C ASP A 69 -12.58 -9.66 -4.61
N PRO A 70 -13.54 -10.35 -5.24
CA PRO A 70 -13.26 -11.32 -6.31
C PRO A 70 -12.65 -10.70 -7.58
N LYS A 71 -12.74 -9.37 -7.78
CA LYS A 71 -12.10 -8.64 -8.89
C LYS A 71 -10.66 -8.22 -8.61
N GLY A 72 -10.11 -8.61 -7.45
CA GLY A 72 -8.75 -8.35 -7.01
C GLY A 72 -8.68 -7.35 -5.85
N MET A 73 -7.61 -7.43 -5.06
CA MET A 73 -7.45 -6.65 -3.81
C MET A 73 -7.46 -5.12 -3.96
N GLN A 74 -7.33 -4.57 -5.17
CA GLN A 74 -6.97 -3.16 -5.41
C GLN A 74 -7.96 -2.50 -6.37
N ARG A 75 -8.83 -1.64 -5.84
CA ARG A 75 -9.76 -0.83 -6.63
C ARG A 75 -9.21 0.59 -6.81
N SER A 76 -9.24 1.10 -8.03
CA SER A 76 -8.90 2.50 -8.32
C SER A 76 -9.84 3.43 -7.56
N TRP A 77 -9.27 4.45 -6.93
CA TRP A 77 -10.03 5.53 -6.30
C TRP A 77 -10.78 6.32 -7.36
N ARG A 78 -12.05 6.63 -7.11
CA ARG A 78 -12.89 7.40 -8.04
C ARG A 78 -13.20 8.77 -7.44
N LEU A 79 -12.88 9.82 -8.17
CA LEU A 79 -13.20 11.20 -7.83
C LEU A 79 -14.25 11.71 -8.80
N ASN A 80 -15.39 12.16 -8.29
CA ASN A 80 -16.39 12.83 -9.10
C ASN A 80 -15.91 14.26 -9.41
N ILE A 81 -16.13 14.69 -10.65
CA ILE A 81 -15.81 16.05 -11.10
C ILE A 81 -16.58 17.16 -10.37
N VAL A 82 -17.75 16.85 -9.80
CA VAL A 82 -18.56 17.84 -9.07
C VAL A 82 -18.14 17.84 -7.60
N PRO A 83 -17.56 18.95 -7.09
CA PRO A 83 -17.16 19.08 -5.69
C PRO A 83 -18.40 19.24 -4.78
N PHE A 84 -18.18 19.09 -3.48
CA PHE A 84 -19.18 19.33 -2.45
C PHE A 84 -18.88 20.65 -1.72
N LEU A 85 -19.90 21.49 -1.52
CA LEU A 85 -19.74 22.88 -1.06
C LEU A 85 -20.41 23.10 0.29
N ILE A 86 -19.72 23.78 1.20
CA ILE A 86 -20.29 24.42 2.39
C ILE A 86 -19.83 25.88 2.44
N HIS A 87 -20.75 26.79 2.74
CA HIS A 87 -20.43 28.20 2.88
C HIS A 87 -19.79 28.49 4.26
N GLN A 88 -18.84 29.43 4.31
CA GLN A 88 -18.10 29.78 5.52
C GLN A 88 -19.01 30.08 6.72
N ASN A 89 -20.13 30.77 6.51
CA ASN A 89 -21.08 31.11 7.58
C ASN A 89 -21.65 29.86 8.29
N GLU A 90 -21.89 28.80 7.53
CA GLU A 90 -22.30 27.52 8.11
C GLU A 90 -21.11 26.80 8.74
N TRP A 91 -19.96 26.81 8.04
CA TRP A 91 -18.73 26.17 8.47
C TRP A 91 -18.26 26.63 9.84
N VAL A 92 -18.42 27.91 10.21
CA VAL A 92 -18.05 28.43 11.54
C VAL A 92 -18.77 27.67 12.67
N THR A 93 -20.04 27.31 12.48
CA THR A 93 -20.80 26.54 13.49
C THR A 93 -20.31 25.10 13.54
N ILE A 94 -20.03 24.51 12.38
CA ILE A 94 -19.48 23.15 12.28
C ILE A 94 -18.11 23.09 12.97
N GLU A 95 -17.21 24.01 12.64
CA GLU A 95 -15.88 24.13 13.24
C GLU A 95 -15.95 24.24 14.76
N ARG A 96 -16.79 25.14 15.29
CA ARG A 96 -17.01 25.27 16.75
C ARG A 96 -17.49 23.97 17.39
N GLY A 97 -18.44 23.29 16.77
CA GLY A 97 -18.96 22.03 17.31
C GLY A 97 -17.98 20.87 17.20
N ILE A 98 -17.18 20.79 16.15
CA ILE A 98 -16.08 19.83 16.03
C ILE A 98 -15.03 20.07 17.11
N THR A 99 -14.67 21.34 17.38
CA THR A 99 -13.74 21.71 18.44
C THR A 99 -14.27 21.34 19.83
N GLN A 100 -15.53 21.68 20.14
CA GLN A 100 -16.19 21.28 21.41
C GLN A 100 -16.16 19.76 21.56
N ARG A 101 -16.50 19.03 20.50
CA ARG A 101 -16.56 17.58 20.50
C ARG A 101 -15.19 16.91 20.64
N ALA A 102 -14.15 17.46 19.99
CA ALA A 102 -12.78 16.98 20.14
C ALA A 102 -12.30 17.13 21.59
N GLU A 103 -12.56 18.29 22.21
CA GLU A 103 -12.23 18.51 23.62
C GLU A 103 -13.04 17.59 24.55
N LEU A 104 -14.33 17.39 24.27
CA LEU A 104 -15.17 16.49 25.04
C LEU A 104 -14.63 15.05 25.02
N LEU A 105 -14.31 14.53 23.83
CA LEU A 105 -13.73 13.20 23.65
C LEU A 105 -12.34 13.09 24.30
N ASN A 106 -11.53 14.15 24.26
CA ASN A 106 -10.27 14.22 25.00
C ASN A 106 -10.47 14.08 26.52
N LEU A 107 -11.47 14.76 27.09
CA LEU A 107 -11.79 14.65 28.52
C LEU A 107 -12.35 13.26 28.87
N ILE A 108 -13.18 12.66 28.01
CA ILE A 108 -13.66 11.28 28.19
C ILE A 108 -12.48 10.32 28.22
N LEU A 109 -11.53 10.43 27.26
CA LEU A 109 -10.34 9.57 27.22
C LEU A 109 -9.52 9.67 28.50
N LYS A 110 -9.33 10.89 28.99
CA LYS A 110 -8.60 11.18 30.22
C LYS A 110 -9.30 10.63 31.45
N ASP A 111 -10.63 10.67 31.47
CA ASP A 111 -11.41 10.18 32.60
C ASP A 111 -11.41 8.65 32.67
N ILE A 112 -11.70 7.95 31.56
CA ILE A 112 -11.86 6.48 31.53
C ILE A 112 -10.56 5.71 31.85
N TYR A 113 -9.40 6.26 31.47
CA TYR A 113 -8.08 5.71 31.83
C TYR A 113 -7.47 6.38 33.07
N GLY A 114 -8.21 7.27 33.73
CA GLY A 114 -7.79 8.06 34.88
C GLY A 114 -8.72 7.87 36.07
N LYS A 115 -9.42 8.95 36.46
CA LYS A 115 -10.24 9.01 37.68
C LYS A 115 -11.59 8.29 37.57
N ARG A 116 -12.12 8.16 36.36
CA ARG A 116 -13.40 7.51 36.04
C ARG A 116 -14.60 8.16 36.73
N GLU A 117 -14.60 9.48 36.82
CA GLU A 117 -15.68 10.27 37.39
C GLU A 117 -17.00 10.04 36.65
N LEU A 118 -16.99 9.86 35.32
CA LEU A 118 -18.20 9.56 34.54
C LEU A 118 -18.88 8.25 34.97
N ILE A 119 -18.09 7.25 35.33
CA ILE A 119 -18.61 5.95 35.81
C ILE A 119 -19.00 6.06 37.29
N ASN A 120 -18.13 6.63 38.12
CA ASN A 120 -18.35 6.73 39.57
C ASN A 120 -19.57 7.60 39.92
N ASN A 121 -19.86 8.63 39.13
CA ASN A 121 -21.02 9.50 39.30
C ASN A 121 -22.28 8.98 38.56
N GLY A 122 -22.21 7.82 37.91
CA GLY A 122 -23.36 7.19 37.24
C GLY A 122 -23.81 7.89 35.94
N ILE A 123 -22.96 8.71 35.32
CA ILE A 123 -23.26 9.39 34.04
C ILE A 123 -23.18 8.40 32.88
N VAL A 124 -22.18 7.52 32.91
CA VAL A 124 -21.99 6.46 31.91
C VAL A 124 -21.99 5.10 32.62
N PRO A 125 -22.83 4.15 32.20
CA PRO A 125 -22.81 2.80 32.75
C PRO A 125 -21.46 2.10 32.52
N PRO A 126 -20.92 1.38 33.51
CA PRO A 126 -19.61 0.73 33.40
C PRO A 126 -19.53 -0.29 32.26
N GLU A 127 -20.64 -0.95 31.92
CA GLU A 127 -20.71 -1.96 30.85
C GLU A 127 -20.44 -1.36 29.47
N VAL A 128 -20.78 -0.08 29.26
CA VAL A 128 -20.48 0.63 27.99
C VAL A 128 -18.97 0.68 27.76
N ILE A 129 -18.18 0.89 28.81
CA ILE A 129 -16.71 1.01 28.72
C ILE A 129 -16.04 -0.35 28.90
N TYR A 130 -16.25 -1.02 30.03
CA TYR A 130 -15.53 -2.25 30.39
C TYR A 130 -15.96 -3.48 29.58
N GLY A 131 -17.17 -3.44 28.99
CA GLY A 131 -17.66 -4.47 28.08
C GLY A 131 -17.17 -4.30 26.63
N HIS A 132 -16.59 -3.15 26.29
CA HIS A 132 -16.15 -2.81 24.94
C HIS A 132 -14.69 -3.23 24.73
N ARG A 133 -14.38 -3.95 23.65
CA ARG A 133 -13.03 -4.49 23.37
C ARG A 133 -11.98 -3.42 23.12
N GLY A 134 -12.40 -2.23 22.70
CA GLY A 134 -11.52 -1.07 22.53
C GLY A 134 -10.98 -0.50 23.85
N PHE A 135 -11.58 -0.84 25.00
CA PHE A 135 -11.01 -0.47 26.31
C PHE A 135 -9.86 -1.41 26.66
N LEU A 136 -8.64 -0.89 26.61
CA LEU A 136 -7.42 -1.66 26.88
C LEU A 136 -6.98 -1.44 28.32
N ARG A 137 -7.22 -2.43 29.19
CA ARG A 137 -6.86 -2.35 30.62
C ARG A 137 -5.38 -2.05 30.85
N GLN A 138 -4.53 -2.51 29.94
CA GLN A 138 -3.10 -2.28 29.94
C GLN A 138 -2.74 -0.79 29.82
N CYS A 139 -3.64 0.04 29.28
CA CYS A 139 -3.45 1.49 29.13
C CYS A 139 -3.91 2.29 30.37
N ASP A 140 -4.38 1.63 31.43
CA ASP A 140 -4.82 2.33 32.63
C ASP A 140 -3.68 3.12 33.30
N GLN A 141 -4.00 4.33 33.76
CA GLN A 141 -3.09 5.26 34.44
C GLN A 141 -1.82 5.64 33.66
N ILE A 142 -1.79 5.46 32.33
CA ILE A 142 -0.68 5.97 31.52
C ILE A 142 -0.75 7.50 31.46
N HIS A 143 0.32 8.15 31.90
CA HIS A 143 0.44 9.61 31.88
C HIS A 143 1.20 10.07 30.63
N TYR A 144 0.47 10.73 29.72
CA TYR A 144 1.03 11.36 28.52
C TYR A 144 1.46 12.81 28.80
N LYS A 145 2.56 13.25 28.20
CA LYS A 145 3.10 14.63 28.31
C LYS A 145 2.68 15.58 27.18
N THR A 146 1.84 15.11 26.26
CA THR A 146 1.34 15.89 25.13
C THR A 146 0.35 16.96 25.58
N ALA A 147 0.14 18.00 24.77
CA ALA A 147 -0.78 19.10 25.08
C ALA A 147 -2.23 18.62 25.36
N LYS A 148 -2.67 17.61 24.61
CA LYS A 148 -3.94 16.89 24.78
C LYS A 148 -3.68 15.39 24.72
N GLN A 149 -4.57 14.59 25.30
CA GLN A 149 -4.49 13.13 25.17
C GLN A 149 -5.00 12.66 23.81
N LEU A 150 -6.15 13.18 23.36
CA LEU A 150 -6.63 12.92 22.00
C LEU A 150 -6.03 13.95 21.05
N ILE A 151 -5.09 13.55 20.21
CA ILE A 151 -4.31 14.50 19.40
C ILE A 151 -4.94 14.73 18.03
N ILE A 152 -5.45 13.69 17.40
CA ILE A 152 -6.13 13.73 16.11
C ILE A 152 -7.55 13.22 16.29
N TYR A 153 -8.53 13.97 15.82
CA TYR A 153 -9.93 13.57 15.78
C TYR A 153 -10.44 13.69 14.35
N ALA A 154 -11.33 12.80 13.93
CA ALA A 154 -12.11 13.01 12.72
C ALA A 154 -13.59 12.71 12.98
N ALA A 155 -14.45 13.54 12.38
CA ALA A 155 -15.89 13.42 12.47
C ALA A 155 -16.45 13.05 11.10
N ASP A 156 -17.20 11.94 11.04
CA ASP A 156 -18.08 11.65 9.92
C ASP A 156 -19.37 12.47 10.11
N LEU A 157 -19.66 13.37 9.18
CA LEU A 157 -20.75 14.33 9.18
C LEU A 157 -21.72 14.07 8.03
N ALA A 158 -23.00 14.25 8.27
CA ALA A 158 -24.01 14.25 7.22
C ALA A 158 -25.12 15.24 7.57
N ARG A 159 -25.78 15.82 6.56
CA ARG A 159 -26.89 16.72 6.81
C ARG A 159 -28.17 15.92 7.04
N GLY A 160 -28.84 16.22 8.14
CA GLY A 160 -30.12 15.60 8.49
C GLY A 160 -31.30 16.21 7.71
N PRO A 161 -32.50 15.63 7.84
CA PRO A 161 -33.71 16.16 7.19
C PRO A 161 -34.12 17.55 7.70
N ASP A 162 -33.62 17.95 8.87
CA ASP A 162 -33.81 19.27 9.46
C ASP A 162 -32.86 20.34 8.90
N GLY A 163 -32.02 19.98 7.93
CA GLY A 163 -31.05 20.86 7.29
C GLY A 163 -29.82 21.18 8.13
N ARG A 164 -29.69 20.66 9.36
CA ARG A 164 -28.48 20.84 10.19
C ARG A 164 -27.43 19.79 9.83
N MET A 165 -26.17 20.06 10.12
CA MET A 165 -25.10 19.07 10.04
C MET A 165 -25.04 18.25 11.32
N TRP A 166 -25.06 16.93 11.18
CA TRP A 166 -25.08 15.97 12.28
C TRP A 166 -23.79 15.17 12.30
N VAL A 167 -23.30 14.84 13.50
CA VAL A 167 -22.22 13.87 13.67
C VAL A 167 -22.79 12.45 13.57
N VAL A 168 -22.28 11.69 12.61
CA VAL A 168 -22.68 10.30 12.36
C VAL A 168 -21.74 9.35 13.09
N ASN A 169 -20.43 9.55 12.99
CA ASN A 169 -19.44 8.74 13.70
C ASN A 169 -18.22 9.57 14.13
N ASP A 170 -17.67 9.19 15.27
CA ASP A 170 -16.39 9.67 15.77
C ASP A 170 -15.26 8.72 15.35
N ARG A 171 -14.10 9.29 15.01
CA ARG A 171 -12.87 8.54 14.68
C ARG A 171 -11.71 9.07 15.48
N THR A 172 -11.15 8.22 16.33
CA THR A 172 -10.18 8.60 17.37
C THR A 172 -9.00 7.64 17.45
N GLN A 173 -9.07 6.47 16.82
CA GLN A 173 -7.98 5.50 16.86
C GLN A 173 -6.84 5.89 15.91
N ALA A 174 -7.11 5.78 14.61
CA ALA A 174 -6.19 6.10 13.53
C ALA A 174 -6.97 6.65 12.31
N PRO A 175 -7.60 7.84 12.42
CA PRO A 175 -8.47 8.36 11.36
C PRO A 175 -7.73 8.53 10.02
N SER A 176 -8.17 7.85 8.97
CA SER A 176 -7.65 8.01 7.59
C SER A 176 -8.48 8.98 6.77
N GLY A 177 -7.87 9.57 5.73
CA GLY A 177 -8.57 10.32 4.69
C GLY A 177 -7.95 11.66 4.31
N MET A 178 -6.97 12.15 5.07
CA MET A 178 -6.32 13.44 4.81
C MET A 178 -5.53 13.43 3.48
N GLY A 179 -4.83 12.32 3.18
CA GLY A 179 -4.07 12.15 1.95
C GLY A 179 -4.99 12.06 0.73
N TYR A 180 -6.13 11.35 0.86
CA TYR A 180 -7.16 11.36 -0.19
C TYR A 180 -7.77 12.76 -0.40
N ALA A 181 -8.03 13.52 0.66
CA ALA A 181 -8.54 14.88 0.54
C ALA A 181 -7.57 15.82 -0.19
N LEU A 182 -6.27 15.72 0.13
CA LEU A 182 -5.21 16.45 -0.58
C LEU A 182 -5.14 16.06 -2.07
N GLU A 183 -5.13 14.76 -2.36
CA GLU A 183 -5.04 14.28 -3.75
C GLU A 183 -6.27 14.65 -4.58
N ASN A 184 -7.47 14.62 -3.98
CA ASN A 184 -8.70 15.06 -4.63
C ASN A 184 -8.62 16.54 -5.02
N ARG A 185 -8.21 17.41 -4.08
CA ARG A 185 -8.04 18.85 -4.33
C ARG A 185 -7.02 19.09 -5.44
N TYR A 186 -5.86 18.43 -5.35
CA TYR A 186 -4.78 18.57 -6.32
C TYR A 186 -5.18 18.12 -7.73
N SER A 187 -5.84 16.96 -7.85
CA SER A 187 -6.29 16.44 -9.14
C SER A 187 -7.35 17.33 -9.78
N LEU A 188 -8.34 17.76 -9.00
CA LEU A 188 -9.44 18.59 -9.53
C LEU A 188 -8.94 19.98 -9.93
N SER A 189 -8.13 20.65 -9.09
CA SER A 189 -7.60 21.99 -9.41
C SER A 189 -6.68 21.99 -10.61
N ARG A 190 -5.94 20.91 -10.84
CA ARG A 190 -5.05 20.76 -12.00
C ARG A 190 -5.81 20.47 -13.30
N MET A 191 -6.84 19.63 -13.24
CA MET A 191 -7.58 19.20 -14.45
C MET A 191 -8.67 20.19 -14.86
N MET A 192 -9.27 20.90 -13.90
CA MET A 192 -10.39 21.81 -14.13
C MET A 192 -10.20 23.17 -13.42
N PRO A 193 -9.15 23.95 -13.74
CA PRO A 193 -8.91 25.24 -13.09
C PRO A 193 -10.05 26.24 -13.30
N ASN A 194 -10.73 26.23 -14.45
CA ASN A 194 -11.87 27.11 -14.71
C ASN A 194 -13.11 26.77 -13.84
N LEU A 195 -13.17 25.58 -13.22
CA LEU A 195 -14.24 25.23 -12.29
C LEU A 195 -14.19 26.10 -11.03
N PHE A 196 -12.98 26.53 -10.62
CA PHE A 196 -12.73 27.40 -9.46
C PHE A 196 -12.92 28.89 -9.77
N LYS A 197 -13.18 29.24 -11.04
CA LYS A 197 -13.30 30.64 -11.46
C LYS A 197 -14.44 31.31 -10.69
N ASP A 198 -14.15 32.48 -10.13
CA ASP A 198 -15.07 33.31 -9.36
C ASP A 198 -15.62 32.63 -8.08
N ILE A 199 -14.92 31.59 -7.58
CA ILE A 199 -15.23 30.90 -6.32
C ILE A 199 -14.01 30.95 -5.40
N ASN A 200 -14.14 31.57 -4.22
CA ASN A 200 -13.05 31.62 -3.25
C ASN A 200 -13.08 30.38 -2.34
N VAL A 201 -12.29 29.36 -2.69
CA VAL A 201 -12.17 28.12 -1.92
C VAL A 201 -11.04 28.22 -0.90
N LYS A 202 -11.34 27.96 0.38
CA LYS A 202 -10.31 27.90 1.42
C LYS A 202 -9.33 26.75 1.18
N GLN A 203 -8.04 27.05 1.37
CA GLN A 203 -6.96 26.07 1.22
C GLN A 203 -6.64 25.41 2.58
N PRO A 204 -6.42 24.09 2.63
CA PRO A 204 -6.06 23.40 3.87
C PRO A 204 -4.58 23.53 4.25
N THR A 205 -3.79 24.33 3.53
CA THR A 205 -2.33 24.44 3.71
C THR A 205 -1.93 24.77 5.15
N GLN A 206 -2.62 25.71 5.81
CA GLN A 206 -2.33 26.07 7.20
C GLN A 206 -2.61 24.90 8.15
N PHE A 207 -3.72 24.17 7.96
CA PHE A 207 -4.03 22.98 8.76
C PHE A 207 -2.90 21.94 8.68
N PHE A 208 -2.36 21.71 7.48
CA PHE A 208 -1.24 20.78 7.32
C PHE A 208 0.04 21.33 7.96
N SER A 209 0.32 22.63 7.84
CA SER A 209 1.42 23.31 8.56
C SER A 209 1.38 23.02 10.05
N GLU A 210 0.23 23.24 10.66
CA GLU A 210 -0.03 22.98 12.07
C GLU A 210 -0.02 21.48 12.41
N PHE A 211 -0.44 20.61 11.50
CA PHE A 211 -0.36 19.16 11.67
C PHE A 211 1.08 18.68 11.82
N ASN A 212 1.98 19.17 10.96
CA ASN A 212 3.40 18.84 11.06
C ASN A 212 4.03 19.40 12.34
N GLN A 213 3.69 20.65 12.69
CA GLN A 213 4.16 21.26 13.93
C GLN A 213 3.69 20.48 15.17
N MET A 214 2.43 20.04 15.18
CA MET A 214 1.90 19.19 16.24
C MET A 214 2.69 17.88 16.41
N LEU A 215 3.12 17.24 15.32
CA LEU A 215 3.94 16.02 15.39
C LEU A 215 5.33 16.30 15.99
N ILE A 216 5.91 17.46 15.69
CA ILE A 216 7.18 17.91 16.28
C ILE A 216 7.00 18.20 17.77
N ASP A 217 5.95 18.92 18.14
CA ASP A 217 5.63 19.30 19.52
C ASP A 217 5.24 18.09 20.40
N ALA A 218 4.81 16.99 19.78
CA ALA A 218 4.49 15.74 20.46
C ALA A 218 5.72 14.99 21.01
N ALA A 219 6.94 15.40 20.62
CA ALA A 219 8.16 14.72 21.01
C ALA A 219 8.39 14.74 22.53
N PRO A 220 8.81 13.61 23.13
CA PRO A 220 9.16 13.58 24.55
C PRO A 220 10.39 14.47 24.81
N ASN A 221 10.40 15.15 25.95
CA ASN A 221 11.53 15.95 26.45
C ASN A 221 11.96 17.14 25.58
N ASN A 222 11.05 17.71 24.77
CA ASN A 222 11.27 18.93 23.96
C ASN A 222 12.52 18.85 23.06
N ILE A 223 12.70 17.71 22.37
CA ILE A 223 13.77 17.51 21.40
C ILE A 223 13.56 18.47 20.22
N THR A 224 14.60 19.22 19.83
CA THR A 224 14.52 20.24 18.78
C THR A 224 14.34 19.69 17.37
N ASN A 225 14.79 18.46 17.11
CA ASN A 225 14.62 17.76 15.85
C ASN A 225 14.28 16.28 16.11
N PRO A 226 13.02 15.97 16.45
CA PRO A 226 12.62 14.62 16.81
C PRO A 226 12.60 13.69 15.61
N ASN A 227 12.97 12.43 15.81
CA ASN A 227 12.82 11.41 14.79
C ASN A 227 11.39 10.88 14.78
N ILE A 228 10.61 11.33 13.79
CA ILE A 228 9.19 11.01 13.62
C ILE A 228 9.04 9.96 12.52
N VAL A 229 8.23 8.92 12.78
CA VAL A 229 7.93 7.86 11.80
C VAL A 229 6.43 7.63 11.67
N ILE A 230 5.99 7.13 10.52
CA ILE A 230 4.60 6.69 10.29
C ILE A 230 4.54 5.17 10.31
N LEU A 231 3.91 4.60 11.33
CA LEU A 231 3.76 3.14 11.46
C LEU A 231 2.56 2.65 10.67
N THR A 232 2.78 1.81 9.66
CA THR A 232 1.74 1.25 8.79
C THR A 232 1.62 -0.27 8.95
N PRO A 233 0.39 -0.83 8.87
CA PRO A 233 0.18 -2.28 8.79
C PRO A 233 0.67 -2.89 7.47
N GLY A 234 1.02 -2.06 6.48
CA GLY A 234 1.57 -2.49 5.19
C GLY A 234 0.58 -2.48 4.03
N PRO A 235 1.01 -2.94 2.84
CA PRO A 235 0.30 -2.70 1.57
C PRO A 235 -1.07 -3.34 1.41
N LEU A 236 -1.38 -4.35 2.23
CA LEU A 236 -2.68 -5.05 2.20
C LEU A 236 -3.79 -4.26 2.90
N ASN A 237 -3.45 -3.19 3.62
CA ASN A 237 -4.44 -2.38 4.31
C ASN A 237 -5.23 -1.49 3.33
N GLU A 238 -6.53 -1.34 3.61
CA GLU A 238 -7.47 -0.57 2.80
C GLU A 238 -7.08 0.90 2.56
N THR A 239 -6.42 1.56 3.52
CA THR A 239 -5.97 2.95 3.40
C THR A 239 -4.46 3.10 3.26
N TYR A 240 -3.74 2.09 2.78
CA TYR A 240 -2.28 2.16 2.62
C TYR A 240 -1.82 3.33 1.74
N PHE A 241 -2.60 3.69 0.70
CA PHE A 241 -2.34 4.89 -0.11
C PHE A 241 -2.23 6.14 0.75
N ASP A 242 -3.20 6.37 1.66
CA ASP A 242 -3.23 7.52 2.56
C ASP A 242 -1.96 7.58 3.41
N HIS A 243 -1.50 6.43 3.91
CA HIS A 243 -0.30 6.33 4.75
C HIS A 243 0.97 6.70 3.97
N ALA A 244 1.13 6.11 2.78
CA ALA A 244 2.29 6.37 1.91
C ALA A 244 2.30 7.81 1.39
N TYR A 245 1.13 8.34 1.02
CA TYR A 245 0.99 9.71 0.57
C TYR A 245 1.37 10.70 1.67
N MET A 246 0.85 10.50 2.89
CA MET A 246 1.18 11.36 4.04
C MET A 246 2.66 11.26 4.42
N ALA A 247 3.27 10.08 4.34
CA ALA A 247 4.71 9.91 4.57
C ALA A 247 5.55 10.73 3.59
N SER A 248 5.25 10.64 2.30
CA SER A 248 5.92 11.44 1.25
C SER A 248 5.64 12.93 1.39
N PHE A 249 4.41 13.32 1.75
CA PHE A 249 3.99 14.72 1.88
C PHE A 249 4.64 15.42 3.09
N LEU A 250 4.78 14.74 4.23
CA LEU A 250 5.41 15.27 5.44
C LEU A 250 6.94 15.06 5.45
N GLY A 251 7.45 14.13 4.65
CA GLY A 251 8.87 13.79 4.62
C GLY A 251 9.32 12.85 5.75
N TYR A 252 8.40 12.08 6.35
CA TYR A 252 8.73 11.12 7.40
C TYR A 252 8.85 9.68 6.87
N PRO A 253 9.75 8.84 7.43
CA PRO A 253 9.83 7.43 7.07
C PRO A 253 8.51 6.68 7.30
N LEU A 254 8.08 5.94 6.28
CA LEU A 254 7.00 4.96 6.37
C LEU A 254 7.59 3.62 6.82
N VAL A 255 7.18 3.14 8.00
CA VAL A 255 7.76 1.96 8.64
C VAL A 255 6.70 0.93 9.00
N THR A 256 7.05 -0.35 9.00
CA THR A 256 6.22 -1.44 9.52
C THR A 256 6.67 -1.84 10.93
N GLY A 257 5.89 -2.68 11.64
CA GLY A 257 6.32 -3.20 12.94
C GLY A 257 7.69 -3.88 12.89
N ASN A 258 7.96 -4.59 11.79
CA ASN A 258 9.24 -5.24 11.51
C ASN A 258 10.40 -4.26 11.28
N ASP A 259 10.18 -2.96 11.11
CA ASP A 259 11.26 -1.97 10.99
C ASP A 259 11.70 -1.43 12.35
N LEU A 260 10.93 -1.70 13.39
CA LEU A 260 11.13 -1.16 14.73
C LEU A 260 11.52 -2.26 15.71
N VAL A 261 12.29 -1.88 16.74
CA VAL A 261 12.67 -2.77 17.83
C VAL A 261 12.75 -2.00 19.14
N VAL A 262 12.26 -2.60 20.22
CA VAL A 262 12.44 -2.06 21.57
C VAL A 262 13.73 -2.59 22.17
N ARG A 263 14.58 -1.68 22.66
CA ARG A 263 15.83 -2.03 23.34
C ARG A 263 16.18 -0.98 24.37
N ASN A 264 16.58 -1.41 25.57
CA ASN A 264 16.96 -0.54 26.69
C ASN A 264 15.90 0.53 26.99
N GLY A 265 14.63 0.14 27.01
CA GLY A 265 13.51 1.02 27.32
C GLY A 265 13.21 2.10 26.27
N LYS A 266 13.71 1.95 25.03
CA LYS A 266 13.50 2.89 23.92
C LYS A 266 13.09 2.14 22.64
N VAL A 267 12.38 2.82 21.75
CA VAL A 267 12.08 2.32 20.40
C VAL A 267 13.16 2.78 19.44
N TRP A 268 13.62 1.87 18.60
CA TRP A 268 14.63 2.10 17.59
C TRP A 268 14.12 1.67 16.23
N MET A 269 14.37 2.50 15.21
CA MET A 269 14.24 2.13 13.82
C MET A 269 15.52 1.43 13.37
N LYS A 270 15.35 0.27 12.73
CA LYS A 270 16.43 -0.48 12.10
C LYS A 270 16.81 0.19 10.79
N THR A 271 18.00 0.78 10.73
CA THR A 271 18.55 1.33 9.49
C THR A 271 19.71 0.47 9.00
N LEU A 272 20.17 0.73 7.77
CA LEU A 272 21.32 0.03 7.20
C LEU A 272 22.60 0.16 8.03
N LYS A 273 22.83 1.32 8.68
CA LYS A 273 24.06 1.56 9.44
C LYS A 273 23.93 1.22 10.92
N ALA A 274 22.84 1.65 11.55
CA ALA A 274 22.68 1.59 12.99
C ALA A 274 21.21 1.64 13.41
N LEU A 275 20.98 1.47 14.71
CA LEU A 275 19.68 1.73 15.31
C LEU A 275 19.52 3.24 15.50
N LYS A 276 18.46 3.83 14.94
CA LYS A 276 18.11 5.25 15.13
C LYS A 276 16.93 5.35 16.09
N GLN A 277 17.10 6.05 17.20
CA GLN A 277 16.03 6.21 18.20
C GLN A 277 14.82 6.90 17.55
N VAL A 278 13.62 6.41 17.85
CA VAL A 278 12.34 7.02 17.41
C VAL A 278 11.72 7.76 18.58
N ASP A 279 11.30 9.00 18.36
CA ASP A 279 10.75 9.87 19.39
C ASP A 279 9.22 9.97 19.29
N VAL A 280 8.68 9.97 18.07
CA VAL A 280 7.23 10.06 17.82
C VAL A 280 6.82 9.05 16.74
N ILE A 281 5.71 8.35 16.98
CA ILE A 281 5.11 7.42 16.03
C ILE A 281 3.70 7.91 15.71
N LEU A 282 3.47 8.34 14.47
CA LEU A 282 2.12 8.49 13.92
C LEU A 282 1.59 7.10 13.56
N LYS A 283 0.69 6.55 14.39
CA LYS A 283 0.19 5.18 14.20
C LYS A 283 -0.90 5.14 13.15
N ARG A 284 -0.83 4.15 12.26
CA ARG A 284 -1.90 3.74 11.34
C ARG A 284 -2.34 2.29 11.57
N VAL A 285 -1.88 1.71 12.67
CA VAL A 285 -2.18 0.34 13.13
C VAL A 285 -3.19 0.43 14.27
N ASP A 286 -4.09 -0.55 14.32
CA ASP A 286 -5.13 -0.63 15.33
C ASP A 286 -4.57 -0.95 16.72
N ASP A 287 -5.20 -0.39 17.77
CA ASP A 287 -4.64 -0.37 19.13
C ASP A 287 -4.22 -1.75 19.64
N ALA A 288 -5.11 -2.75 19.51
CA ALA A 288 -4.85 -4.11 19.98
C ALA A 288 -3.63 -4.76 19.31
N PHE A 289 -3.26 -4.32 18.10
CA PHE A 289 -2.16 -4.90 17.35
C PHE A 289 -0.81 -4.22 17.61
N MET A 290 -0.76 -3.14 18.41
CA MET A 290 0.44 -2.31 18.58
C MET A 290 1.56 -2.97 19.38
N ASP A 291 1.25 -3.89 20.30
CA ASP A 291 2.24 -4.58 21.13
C ASP A 291 1.84 -6.05 21.37
N PRO A 292 2.51 -7.03 20.72
CA PRO A 292 2.18 -8.43 20.91
C PRO A 292 2.56 -9.01 22.29
N LEU A 293 3.37 -8.32 23.11
CA LEU A 293 3.71 -8.82 24.45
C LEU A 293 2.61 -8.57 25.48
N GLU A 294 1.82 -7.50 25.29
CA GLU A 294 0.83 -7.06 26.28
C GLU A 294 -0.60 -7.01 25.76
N LEU A 295 -0.79 -6.89 24.45
CA LEU A 295 -2.12 -6.70 23.84
C LEU A 295 -2.55 -7.96 23.09
N ARG A 296 -2.18 -8.10 21.81
CA ARG A 296 -2.58 -9.22 20.95
C ARG A 296 -1.37 -10.04 20.53
N GLU A 297 -1.25 -11.22 21.12
CA GLU A 297 -0.08 -12.12 20.99
C GLU A 297 0.20 -12.60 19.56
N ASP A 298 -0.85 -12.78 18.73
CA ASP A 298 -0.74 -13.17 17.32
C ASP A 298 -0.54 -11.98 16.36
N SER A 299 -0.29 -10.77 16.88
CA SER A 299 -0.04 -9.59 16.05
C SER A 299 1.38 -9.59 15.47
N TYR A 300 1.45 -9.44 14.15
CA TYR A 300 2.69 -9.17 13.40
C TYR A 300 2.83 -7.70 12.97
N LEU A 301 1.91 -6.83 13.38
CA LEU A 301 1.82 -5.44 12.89
C LEU A 301 2.51 -4.43 13.82
N GLY A 302 2.53 -4.74 15.12
CA GLY A 302 3.07 -3.88 16.17
C GLY A 302 4.54 -4.12 16.47
N VAL A 303 4.98 -3.62 17.62
CA VAL A 303 6.37 -3.75 18.10
C VAL A 303 6.34 -4.33 19.50
N ALA A 304 7.03 -5.45 19.70
CA ALA A 304 7.10 -6.12 21.00
C ALA A 304 7.73 -5.18 22.07
N GLY A 305 7.00 -4.96 23.17
CA GLY A 305 7.43 -4.12 24.29
C GLY A 305 7.19 -2.62 24.11
N LEU A 306 6.46 -2.23 23.06
CA LEU A 306 6.16 -0.83 22.78
C LEU A 306 5.42 -0.15 23.93
N LEU A 307 4.46 -0.84 24.55
CA LEU A 307 3.61 -0.25 25.58
C LEU A 307 4.41 0.10 26.84
N GLU A 308 5.42 -0.70 27.19
CA GLU A 308 6.38 -0.39 28.26
C GLU A 308 7.14 0.93 27.98
N VAL A 309 7.62 1.11 26.74
CA VAL A 309 8.33 2.35 26.35
C VAL A 309 7.41 3.57 26.43
N VAL A 310 6.14 3.41 26.04
CA VAL A 310 5.11 4.44 26.15
C VAL A 310 4.86 4.82 27.62
N ARG A 311 4.72 3.83 28.51
CA ARG A 311 4.55 4.09 29.96
C ARG A 311 5.73 4.88 30.55
N ASN A 312 6.94 4.59 30.08
CA ASN A 312 8.16 5.27 30.49
C ASN A 312 8.38 6.64 29.83
N ASN A 313 7.42 7.12 29.01
CA ASN A 313 7.48 8.41 28.31
C ASN A 313 8.77 8.58 27.46
N GLN A 314 9.25 7.48 26.88
CA GLN A 314 10.43 7.49 26.00
C GLN A 314 10.06 7.60 24.51
N VAL A 315 8.79 7.38 24.17
CA VAL A 315 8.23 7.58 22.83
C VAL A 315 6.80 8.08 22.95
N THR A 316 6.37 8.96 22.03
CA THR A 316 4.97 9.41 21.94
C THR A 316 4.27 8.69 20.78
N ILE A 317 3.10 8.12 21.03
CA ILE A 317 2.24 7.55 19.98
C ILE A 317 1.09 8.52 19.69
N VAL A 318 0.92 8.89 18.42
CA VAL A 318 -0.13 9.79 17.94
C VAL A 318 -1.12 8.96 17.10
N ASN A 319 -2.37 8.74 17.53
CA ASN A 319 -2.96 8.95 18.86
C ASN A 319 -2.50 7.91 19.89
N PRO A 320 -2.66 8.14 21.21
CA PRO A 320 -2.27 7.17 22.23
C PRO A 320 -3.00 5.82 22.05
N ILE A 321 -2.33 4.73 22.45
CA ILE A 321 -2.89 3.38 22.43
C ILE A 321 -4.04 3.33 23.45
N GLY A 322 -5.21 2.87 23.03
CA GLY A 322 -6.44 2.85 23.83
C GLY A 322 -7.46 3.92 23.43
N ALA A 323 -7.10 4.88 22.56
CA ALA A 323 -8.02 5.90 22.06
C ALA A 323 -9.20 5.32 21.24
N GLY A 324 -9.07 4.08 20.74
CA GLY A 324 -10.12 3.39 20.00
C GLY A 324 -11.40 3.14 20.79
N VAL A 325 -11.35 3.13 22.12
CA VAL A 325 -12.55 3.02 22.98
C VAL A 325 -13.56 4.14 22.75
N LEU A 326 -13.13 5.32 22.27
CA LEU A 326 -14.02 6.45 22.02
C LEU A 326 -14.85 6.29 20.73
N GLU A 327 -14.50 5.37 19.83
CA GLU A 327 -15.33 5.05 18.65
C GLU A 327 -16.55 4.16 19.00
N ASN A 328 -16.81 3.97 20.29
CA ASN A 328 -17.88 3.17 20.86
C ASN A 328 -19.24 3.85 20.66
N SER A 329 -20.09 3.25 19.84
CA SER A 329 -21.44 3.78 19.58
C SER A 329 -22.38 3.70 20.79
N GLY A 330 -22.06 2.91 21.81
CA GLY A 330 -22.77 2.88 23.09
C GLY A 330 -22.59 4.15 23.92
N LEU A 331 -21.61 5.01 23.62
CA LEU A 331 -21.44 6.31 24.27
C LEU A 331 -22.46 7.36 23.81
N ILE A 332 -22.96 7.21 22.58
CA ILE A 332 -23.80 8.21 21.90
C ILE A 332 -25.00 8.66 22.75
N PRO A 333 -25.80 7.77 23.36
CA PRO A 333 -26.95 8.17 24.17
C PRO A 333 -26.58 9.05 25.37
N PHE A 334 -25.34 8.98 25.83
CA PHE A 334 -24.86 9.69 27.03
C PHE A 334 -24.12 10.99 26.71
N MET A 335 -23.82 11.28 25.43
CA MET A 335 -22.94 12.39 25.05
C MET A 335 -23.41 13.77 25.51
N ASN A 336 -24.72 14.07 25.50
CA ASN A 336 -25.24 15.31 26.07
C ASN A 336 -25.05 15.39 27.59
N GLY A 337 -25.28 14.28 28.31
CA GLY A 337 -25.04 14.21 29.75
C GLY A 337 -23.56 14.40 30.11
N ILE A 338 -22.67 13.83 29.30
CA ILE A 338 -21.22 14.01 29.45
C ILE A 338 -20.80 15.46 29.15
N CYS A 339 -21.37 16.07 28.10
CA CYS A 339 -21.12 17.47 27.75
C CYS A 339 -21.56 18.42 28.86
N ASN A 340 -22.75 18.19 29.43
CA ASN A 340 -23.24 18.96 30.56
C ASN A 340 -22.33 18.79 31.80
N TYR A 341 -21.87 17.57 32.09
CA TYR A 341 -20.97 17.33 33.22
C TYR A 341 -19.65 18.10 33.12
N PHE A 342 -19.01 18.11 31.95
CA PHE A 342 -17.70 18.77 31.78
C PHE A 342 -17.79 20.26 31.45
N PHE A 343 -18.77 20.68 30.65
CA PHE A 343 -18.86 22.05 30.12
C PHE A 343 -20.07 22.83 30.62
N ASN A 344 -21.07 22.17 31.23
CA ASN A 344 -22.37 22.77 31.57
C ASN A 344 -23.08 23.37 30.34
N GLU A 345 -22.90 22.72 29.19
CA GLU A 345 -23.44 23.09 27.88
C GLU A 345 -24.00 21.86 27.16
N ASP A 346 -24.89 22.07 26.21
CA ASP A 346 -25.35 21.04 25.27
C ASP A 346 -24.39 20.91 24.07
N LEU A 347 -24.48 19.79 23.34
CA LEU A 347 -23.72 19.60 22.11
C LEU A 347 -24.13 20.62 21.04
N ILE A 348 -23.16 21.35 20.48
CA ILE A 348 -23.39 22.30 19.38
C ILE A 348 -23.87 21.58 18.13
N LEU A 349 -23.23 20.45 17.78
CA LEU A 349 -23.63 19.62 16.65
C LEU A 349 -24.49 18.44 17.15
N PRO A 350 -25.69 18.25 16.58
CA PRO A 350 -26.52 17.10 16.91
C PRO A 350 -25.86 15.79 16.49
N GLN A 351 -26.30 14.70 17.10
CA GLN A 351 -25.87 13.34 16.78
C GLN A 351 -27.09 12.45 16.57
N ILE A 352 -26.92 11.38 15.79
CA ILE A 352 -27.98 10.41 15.48
C ILE A 352 -28.61 9.87 16.77
N ALA A 353 -29.94 9.95 16.87
CA ALA A 353 -30.67 9.39 17.99
C ALA A 353 -30.35 7.90 18.16
N SER A 354 -29.90 7.54 19.35
CA SER A 354 -29.36 6.21 19.64
C SER A 354 -29.89 5.70 20.98
N TRP A 355 -30.15 4.40 21.05
CA TRP A 355 -30.64 3.70 22.24
C TRP A 355 -29.71 2.53 22.54
N TRP A 356 -29.07 2.56 23.70
CA TRP A 356 -28.19 1.47 24.13
C TRP A 356 -29.03 0.38 24.81
N CYS A 357 -29.00 -0.82 24.26
CA CYS A 357 -29.84 -1.94 24.72
C CYS A 357 -29.42 -2.47 26.10
N GLY A 358 -28.32 -2.00 26.68
CA GLY A 358 -27.94 -2.34 28.06
C GLY A 358 -28.94 -1.81 29.09
N GLN A 359 -29.65 -0.71 28.80
CA GLN A 359 -30.71 -0.20 29.66
C GLN A 359 -32.04 -0.87 29.33
N GLU A 360 -32.78 -1.30 30.36
CA GLU A 360 -33.99 -2.11 30.20
C GLU A 360 -35.13 -1.39 29.45
N ARG A 361 -35.32 -0.10 29.73
CA ARG A 361 -36.36 0.72 29.07
C ARG A 361 -36.06 0.87 27.58
N GLU A 362 -34.83 1.23 27.26
CA GLU A 362 -34.32 1.45 25.91
C GLU A 362 -34.36 0.13 25.11
N ARG A 363 -33.90 -0.97 25.71
CA ARG A 363 -34.01 -2.32 25.14
C ARG A 363 -35.45 -2.68 24.80
N SER A 364 -36.36 -2.49 25.73
CA SER A 364 -37.79 -2.83 25.53
C SER A 364 -38.38 -2.02 24.38
N TYR A 365 -38.04 -0.73 24.29
CA TYR A 365 -38.45 0.13 23.18
C TYR A 365 -37.88 -0.35 21.83
N VAL A 366 -36.59 -0.69 21.77
CA VAL A 366 -35.95 -1.22 20.57
C VAL A 366 -36.59 -2.53 20.13
N LEU A 367 -36.78 -3.48 21.05
CA LEU A 367 -37.37 -4.79 20.73
C LEU A 367 -38.81 -4.72 20.24
N ASN A 368 -39.57 -3.70 20.66
CA ASN A 368 -40.94 -3.48 20.23
C ASN A 368 -41.04 -2.78 18.86
N ASN A 369 -40.00 -2.04 18.45
CA ASN A 369 -40.00 -1.24 17.22
C ASN A 369 -38.80 -1.54 16.30
N MET A 370 -38.28 -2.78 16.33
CA MET A 370 -37.00 -3.13 15.69
C MET A 370 -36.91 -2.68 14.23
N ARG A 371 -38.00 -2.81 13.46
CA ARG A 371 -38.04 -2.47 12.02
C ARG A 371 -37.74 -0.99 11.71
N GLU A 372 -37.85 -0.09 12.69
CA GLU A 372 -37.56 1.34 12.53
C GLU A 372 -36.08 1.68 12.76
N PHE A 373 -35.28 0.72 13.24
CA PHE A 373 -33.90 0.96 13.64
C PHE A 373 -32.86 0.29 12.75
N VAL A 374 -31.69 0.91 12.75
CA VAL A 374 -30.43 0.25 12.39
C VAL A 374 -29.78 -0.23 13.69
N ILE A 375 -29.67 -1.55 13.85
CA ILE A 375 -29.07 -2.16 15.04
C ILE A 375 -27.64 -2.57 14.72
N LYS A 376 -26.71 -2.21 15.62
CA LYS A 376 -25.29 -2.55 15.49
C LYS A 376 -24.68 -2.93 16.82
N ASN A 377 -23.60 -3.70 16.73
CA ASN A 377 -22.73 -3.93 17.88
C ASN A 377 -21.97 -2.63 18.24
N ILE A 378 -21.73 -2.39 19.52
CA ILE A 378 -20.90 -1.29 19.99
C ILE A 378 -19.43 -1.49 19.60
N ASP A 379 -18.96 -2.74 19.54
CA ASP A 379 -17.63 -3.12 19.10
C ASP A 379 -17.55 -3.23 17.56
N ARG A 380 -16.57 -2.55 16.96
CA ARG A 380 -16.39 -2.52 15.49
C ARG A 380 -15.54 -3.66 14.91
N SER A 381 -15.15 -4.64 15.73
CA SER A 381 -14.17 -5.68 15.36
C SER A 381 -14.59 -6.56 14.18
N ASN A 382 -15.89 -6.61 13.85
CA ASN A 382 -16.42 -7.22 12.63
C ASN A 382 -17.41 -6.25 11.99
N ARG A 383 -17.13 -5.81 10.75
CA ARG A 383 -17.95 -4.84 10.02
C ARG A 383 -19.27 -5.43 9.48
N GLU A 384 -19.49 -6.73 9.68
CA GLU A 384 -20.66 -7.49 9.19
C GLU A 384 -21.92 -7.36 10.07
N TYR A 385 -21.86 -6.66 11.22
CA TYR A 385 -22.96 -6.57 12.20
C TYR A 385 -23.75 -5.26 12.14
N LEU A 386 -24.05 -4.76 10.94
CA LEU A 386 -24.97 -3.62 10.72
C LEU A 386 -26.31 -4.16 10.19
N HIS A 387 -27.32 -4.20 11.04
CA HIS A 387 -28.65 -4.73 10.72
C HIS A 387 -29.63 -3.62 10.41
N PHE A 388 -30.00 -3.48 9.13
CA PHE A 388 -31.10 -2.62 8.70
C PHE A 388 -32.40 -3.42 8.84
N CYS A 389 -33.05 -3.29 9.98
CA CYS A 389 -34.12 -4.19 10.40
C CYS A 389 -35.37 -4.15 9.49
N GLU A 390 -35.55 -3.08 8.73
CA GLU A 390 -36.58 -2.96 7.69
C GLU A 390 -36.45 -4.02 6.60
N PHE A 391 -35.22 -4.36 6.20
CA PHE A 391 -34.93 -5.31 5.11
C PHE A 391 -34.78 -6.75 5.61
N LEU A 392 -34.89 -6.99 6.92
CA LEU A 392 -34.81 -8.32 7.48
C LEU A 392 -36.17 -9.01 7.45
N ASP A 393 -36.16 -10.30 7.12
CA ASP A 393 -37.30 -11.18 7.29
C ASP A 393 -37.58 -11.47 8.78
N ASP A 394 -38.76 -12.01 9.08
CA ASP A 394 -39.16 -12.25 10.47
C ASP A 394 -38.25 -13.28 11.18
N ALA A 395 -37.70 -14.25 10.43
CA ALA A 395 -36.78 -15.23 10.98
C ALA A 395 -35.46 -14.58 11.43
N SER A 396 -34.85 -13.74 10.59
CA SER A 396 -33.62 -13.01 10.90
C SER A 396 -33.83 -11.99 12.01
N LEU A 397 -35.00 -11.34 12.07
CA LEU A 397 -35.34 -10.43 13.17
C LEU A 397 -35.47 -11.16 14.51
N ASN A 398 -36.08 -12.33 14.53
CA ASN A 398 -36.18 -13.13 15.76
C ASN A 398 -34.80 -13.61 16.23
N LEU A 399 -33.91 -14.03 15.31
CA LEU A 399 -32.53 -14.37 15.66
C LEU A 399 -31.78 -13.18 16.26
N LEU A 400 -31.89 -12.00 15.65
CA LEU A 400 -31.28 -10.78 16.17
C LEU A 400 -31.85 -10.39 17.55
N LYS A 401 -33.16 -10.56 17.74
CA LYS A 401 -33.83 -10.34 19.03
C LYS A 401 -33.28 -11.26 20.11
N ASP A 402 -33.13 -12.55 19.83
CA ASP A 402 -32.57 -13.52 20.76
C ASP A 402 -31.11 -13.17 21.09
N GLU A 403 -30.32 -12.75 20.11
CA GLU A 403 -28.93 -12.29 20.31
C GLU A 403 -28.85 -11.06 21.23
N ILE A 404 -29.73 -10.07 21.02
CA ILE A 404 -29.84 -8.88 21.87
C ILE A 404 -30.23 -9.27 23.29
N LEU A 405 -31.18 -10.19 23.47
CA LEU A 405 -31.61 -10.63 24.81
C LEU A 405 -30.50 -11.38 25.55
N LEU A 406 -29.65 -12.12 24.85
CA LEU A 406 -28.51 -12.83 25.43
C LEU A 406 -27.41 -11.88 25.91
N ASN A 407 -27.09 -10.82 25.16
CA ASN A 407 -26.02 -9.86 25.50
C ASN A 407 -26.42 -8.40 25.22
N PRO A 408 -27.39 -7.85 25.96
CA PRO A 408 -28.03 -6.57 25.62
C PRO A 408 -27.06 -5.39 25.60
N TYR A 409 -26.08 -5.38 26.50
CA TYR A 409 -25.07 -4.33 26.64
C TYR A 409 -24.14 -4.19 25.41
N LYS A 410 -24.12 -5.17 24.50
CA LYS A 410 -23.30 -5.12 23.27
C LYS A 410 -23.99 -4.38 22.12
N PHE A 411 -25.27 -4.05 22.25
CA PHE A 411 -26.06 -3.54 21.13
C PHE A 411 -26.47 -2.09 21.34
N VAL A 412 -26.48 -1.35 20.24
CA VAL A 412 -27.06 -0.02 20.14
C VAL A 412 -27.95 0.04 18.92
N ALA A 413 -29.16 0.56 19.09
CA ALA A 413 -30.07 0.88 17.99
C ALA A 413 -29.91 2.36 17.64
N GLN A 414 -29.95 2.68 16.36
CA GLN A 414 -29.92 4.05 15.85
C GLN A 414 -31.13 4.29 14.96
N GLU A 415 -31.66 5.51 15.02
CA GLU A 415 -32.73 5.94 14.13
C GLU A 415 -32.27 5.85 12.67
N LYS A 416 -33.18 5.39 11.80
CA LYS A 416 -32.95 5.43 10.36
C LYS A 416 -33.06 6.88 9.87
N ILE A 417 -31.93 7.48 9.53
CA ILE A 417 -31.88 8.84 8.96
C ILE A 417 -31.59 8.77 7.45
N SER A 418 -32.40 9.48 6.66
CA SER A 418 -32.07 9.83 5.28
C SER A 418 -31.14 11.05 5.28
N PHE A 419 -29.89 10.85 4.87
CA PHE A 419 -28.93 11.94 4.69
C PHE A 419 -29.15 12.70 3.39
N SER A 420 -28.67 13.95 3.35
CA SER A 420 -28.80 14.81 2.17
C SER A 420 -28.16 14.22 0.91
N THR A 421 -28.72 14.61 -0.23
CA THR A 421 -28.14 14.36 -1.55
C THR A 421 -27.37 15.56 -2.09
N ALA A 422 -26.35 15.30 -2.89
CA ALA A 422 -25.68 16.31 -3.70
C ALA A 422 -25.46 15.81 -5.13
N PRO A 423 -25.15 16.70 -6.10
CA PRO A 423 -25.04 16.30 -7.49
C PRO A 423 -23.81 15.44 -7.74
N ASP A 424 -24.02 14.29 -8.36
CA ASP A 424 -22.97 13.39 -8.83
C ASP A 424 -23.05 13.24 -10.35
N PHE A 425 -21.93 13.48 -11.03
CA PHE A 425 -21.87 13.29 -12.47
C PHE A 425 -21.64 11.81 -12.80
N PHE A 426 -22.63 11.19 -13.43
CA PHE A 426 -22.63 9.78 -13.78
C PHE A 426 -23.27 9.56 -15.15
N ASN A 427 -22.62 8.76 -16.01
CA ASN A 427 -23.10 8.43 -17.36
C ASN A 427 -23.58 9.64 -18.21
N GLY A 428 -22.91 10.79 -18.08
CA GLY A 428 -23.25 12.00 -18.84
C GLY A 428 -24.44 12.78 -18.29
N THR A 429 -24.89 12.51 -17.08
CA THR A 429 -25.95 13.28 -16.41
C THR A 429 -25.60 13.55 -14.96
N LEU A 430 -26.19 14.59 -14.37
CA LEU A 430 -26.14 14.78 -12.92
C LEU A 430 -27.27 13.97 -12.27
N GLU A 431 -26.96 13.26 -11.20
CA GLU A 431 -27.91 12.53 -10.38
C GLU A 431 -27.76 12.95 -8.91
N PRO A 432 -28.86 13.07 -8.13
CA PRO A 432 -28.75 13.28 -6.69
C PRO A 432 -28.29 12.00 -6.02
N ARG A 433 -27.22 12.08 -5.22
CA ARG A 433 -26.70 10.93 -4.46
C ARG A 433 -26.38 11.32 -3.03
N LYS A 434 -26.63 10.38 -2.10
CA LYS A 434 -26.42 10.59 -0.65
C LYS A 434 -24.95 10.87 -0.35
N VAL A 435 -24.71 11.90 0.47
CA VAL A 435 -23.37 12.39 0.79
C VAL A 435 -23.07 12.27 2.28
N MET A 436 -21.84 11.87 2.58
CA MET A 436 -21.25 11.96 3.92
C MET A 436 -19.87 12.58 3.81
N CYS A 437 -19.56 13.49 4.72
CA CYS A 437 -18.30 14.20 4.76
C CYS A 437 -17.50 13.74 5.97
N ARG A 438 -16.17 13.72 5.87
CA ARG A 438 -15.28 13.55 7.00
C ARG A 438 -14.41 14.79 7.11
N THR A 439 -14.44 15.44 8.26
CA THR A 439 -13.49 16.50 8.59
C THR A 439 -12.57 16.06 9.73
N PHE A 440 -11.45 16.76 9.88
CA PHE A 440 -10.39 16.41 10.82
C PHE A 440 -10.11 17.59 11.75
N ALA A 441 -9.77 17.29 12.98
CA ALA A 441 -9.30 18.25 13.97
C ALA A 441 -7.98 17.75 14.58
N ILE A 442 -7.06 18.68 14.82
CA ILE A 442 -5.74 18.38 15.41
C ILE A 442 -5.56 19.23 16.65
N ALA A 443 -4.98 18.64 17.69
CA ALA A 443 -4.68 19.35 18.92
C ALA A 443 -3.52 20.33 18.67
N ASN A 444 -3.71 21.55 19.15
CA ASN A 444 -2.65 22.52 19.35
C ASN A 444 -2.50 22.78 20.87
N ASN A 445 -1.56 23.62 21.29
CA ASN A 445 -1.19 23.77 22.71
C ASN A 445 -2.38 24.00 23.65
N ASN A 446 -3.43 24.72 23.22
CA ASN A 446 -4.58 25.03 24.08
C ASN A 446 -5.96 24.71 23.47
N ASN A 447 -6.05 24.29 22.20
CA ASN A 447 -7.31 24.14 21.46
C ASN A 447 -7.18 23.07 20.34
N TYR A 448 -8.22 22.92 19.52
CA TYR A 448 -8.16 22.16 18.27
C TYR A 448 -8.25 23.07 17.05
N THR A 449 -7.48 22.76 16.01
CA THR A 449 -7.61 23.35 14.68
C THR A 449 -8.37 22.38 13.78
N VAL A 450 -9.43 22.85 13.10
CA VAL A 450 -10.23 22.02 12.19
C VAL A 450 -9.78 22.24 10.75
N MET A 451 -9.66 21.16 9.98
CA MET A 451 -9.32 21.22 8.56
C MET A 451 -10.46 21.88 7.78
N PRO A 452 -10.23 22.98 7.03
CA PRO A 452 -11.25 23.55 6.17
C PRO A 452 -11.55 22.56 5.02
N GLY A 453 -12.67 21.85 5.14
CA GLY A 453 -13.08 20.77 4.25
C GLY A 453 -12.72 19.39 4.81
N GLY A 454 -12.23 18.50 3.93
CA GLY A 454 -11.90 17.13 4.28
C GLY A 454 -12.23 16.15 3.16
N LEU A 455 -12.68 14.94 3.52
CA LEU A 455 -12.98 13.87 2.58
C LEU A 455 -14.49 13.69 2.42
N VAL A 456 -15.01 13.85 1.21
CA VAL A 456 -16.43 13.60 0.91
C VAL A 456 -16.59 12.24 0.25
N ARG A 457 -17.59 11.47 0.70
CA ARG A 457 -17.95 10.17 0.15
C ARG A 457 -19.41 10.17 -0.28
N VAL A 458 -19.68 9.48 -1.38
CA VAL A 458 -21.01 9.40 -1.99
C VAL A 458 -21.38 7.95 -2.21
N ALA A 459 -22.67 7.65 -2.06
CA ALA A 459 -23.22 6.32 -2.32
C ALA A 459 -22.92 5.87 -3.76
N ALA A 460 -22.51 4.60 -3.93
CA ALA A 460 -22.14 4.05 -5.23
C ALA A 460 -23.34 3.89 -6.18
N GLU A 461 -24.55 3.71 -5.63
CA GLU A 461 -25.80 3.61 -6.38
C GLU A 461 -26.81 4.61 -5.81
N ARG A 462 -27.70 5.12 -6.68
CA ARG A 462 -28.68 6.16 -6.35
C ARG A 462 -29.61 5.77 -5.19
N GLU A 463 -30.02 4.51 -5.16
CA GLU A 463 -31.00 3.99 -4.18
C GLU A 463 -30.33 3.49 -2.88
N ASN A 464 -29.00 3.32 -2.88
CA ASN A 464 -28.30 2.77 -1.73
C ASN A 464 -28.24 3.75 -0.56
N LEU A 465 -28.59 3.26 0.63
CA LEU A 465 -28.37 3.94 1.91
C LEU A 465 -26.89 3.93 2.32
N PHE A 466 -26.07 3.07 1.71
CA PHE A 466 -24.69 2.82 2.11
C PHE A 466 -23.70 3.78 1.46
N VAL A 467 -23.02 4.59 2.28
CA VAL A 467 -21.83 5.34 1.88
C VAL A 467 -20.59 4.65 2.48
N SER A 468 -20.00 3.71 1.73
CA SER A 468 -18.78 2.99 2.14
C SER A 468 -17.82 2.77 0.97
N ASN A 469 -16.53 3.02 1.23
CA ASN A 469 -15.46 2.79 0.25
C ASN A 469 -15.31 1.30 -0.12
N GLN A 470 -15.62 0.39 0.82
CA GLN A 470 -15.55 -1.06 0.56
C GLN A 470 -16.57 -1.54 -0.48
N ARG A 471 -17.65 -0.79 -0.70
CA ARG A 471 -18.65 -1.08 -1.74
C ARG A 471 -18.52 -0.16 -2.97
N GLY A 472 -17.39 0.54 -3.09
CA GLY A 472 -17.11 1.38 -4.26
C GLY A 472 -17.61 2.81 -4.19
N GLY A 473 -17.69 3.38 -2.98
CA GLY A 473 -18.01 4.80 -2.78
C GLY A 473 -17.15 5.72 -3.65
N ILE A 474 -17.80 6.71 -4.25
CA ILE A 474 -17.15 7.74 -5.07
C ILE A 474 -16.79 8.91 -4.14
N SER A 475 -15.63 9.52 -4.35
CA SER A 475 -15.19 10.67 -3.57
C SER A 475 -15.53 11.99 -4.26
N LYS A 476 -15.69 13.06 -3.50
CA LYS A 476 -15.70 14.44 -4.00
C LYS A 476 -14.59 15.26 -3.33
N ASP A 477 -14.14 16.31 -3.99
CA ASP A 477 -13.39 17.38 -3.32
C ASP A 477 -14.36 18.19 -2.44
N PHE A 478 -13.91 18.62 -1.26
CA PHE A 478 -14.72 19.28 -0.25
C PHE A 478 -14.32 20.75 -0.12
N TRP A 479 -15.16 21.64 -0.61
CA TRP A 479 -14.90 23.08 -0.65
C TRP A 479 -15.60 23.80 0.49
N ILE A 480 -14.81 24.55 1.26
CA ILE A 480 -15.35 25.61 2.11
C ILE A 480 -15.20 26.92 1.33
N ILE A 481 -16.32 27.49 0.93
CA ILE A 481 -16.34 28.71 0.11
C ILE A 481 -16.53 29.95 0.98
N SER A 482 -15.96 31.07 0.54
CA SER A 482 -16.02 32.37 1.21
C SER A 482 -16.38 33.48 0.23
N ASP A 483 -17.01 34.53 0.73
CA ASP A 483 -17.19 35.79 -0.01
C ASP A 483 -15.87 36.58 -0.10
N GLU A 484 -14.95 36.35 0.83
CA GLU A 484 -13.63 36.99 0.86
C GLU A 484 -12.65 36.30 -0.09
N PHE A 485 -11.86 37.11 -0.80
CA PHE A 485 -10.81 36.62 -1.69
C PHE A 485 -9.83 35.71 -0.95
N GLN A 486 -9.60 34.52 -1.51
CA GLN A 486 -8.63 33.56 -1.01
C GLN A 486 -7.43 33.48 -1.95
N TYR A 487 -6.22 33.47 -1.41
CA TYR A 487 -5.03 33.19 -2.22
C TYR A 487 -5.03 31.72 -2.64
N ASN A 488 -5.27 31.47 -3.93
CA ASN A 488 -5.38 30.12 -4.50
C ASN A 488 -4.02 29.41 -4.73
N ILE A 489 -2.91 29.99 -4.25
CA ILE A 489 -1.57 29.41 -4.43
C ILE A 489 -1.33 28.39 -3.32
N GLN A 490 -1.30 27.11 -3.69
CA GLN A 490 -0.81 26.05 -2.82
C GLN A 490 0.72 26.20 -2.66
N SER A 491 1.16 26.92 -1.63
CA SER A 491 2.58 26.91 -1.23
C SER A 491 2.76 25.99 -0.03
N TYR A 492 3.10 24.73 -0.29
CA TYR A 492 3.55 23.80 0.76
C TYR A 492 5.04 24.02 1.05
N SER A 493 5.44 25.27 1.34
CA SER A 493 6.78 25.58 1.83
C SER A 493 6.76 25.44 3.35
N TRP A 494 7.23 24.29 3.84
CA TRP A 494 7.37 24.05 5.28
C TRP A 494 8.61 24.79 5.77
N ASN A 495 8.40 25.78 6.63
CA ASN A 495 9.37 26.43 7.54
C ASN A 495 10.87 26.39 7.15
N ASP A 496 11.48 27.55 6.87
CA ASP A 496 12.94 27.70 6.67
C ASP A 496 13.80 27.39 7.92
N ASN A 497 13.17 27.26 9.10
CA ASN A 497 13.86 27.21 10.39
C ASN A 497 14.20 25.80 10.90
N SER A 498 13.60 24.74 10.36
CA SER A 498 14.00 23.37 10.70
C SER A 498 15.08 22.92 9.73
N ARG A 499 16.33 22.81 10.21
CA ARG A 499 17.38 22.03 9.54
C ARG A 499 16.98 20.55 9.58
N ILE A 500 15.98 20.15 8.80
CA ILE A 500 15.62 18.75 8.62
C ILE A 500 16.88 18.09 8.04
N SER A 501 17.48 17.18 8.80
CA SER A 501 18.63 16.42 8.32
C SER A 501 18.18 15.67 7.08
N VAL A 502 18.77 16.01 5.93
CA VAL A 502 18.51 15.27 4.68
C VAL A 502 18.80 13.80 4.94
N LEU A 503 17.80 12.94 4.72
CA LEU A 503 17.93 11.49 4.85
C LEU A 503 19.09 11.01 3.97
N ASP A 504 20.10 10.44 4.61
CA ASP A 504 21.26 9.80 3.98
C ASP A 504 21.01 8.29 3.78
N VAL A 505 21.79 7.60 2.95
CA VAL A 505 21.74 6.12 2.80
C VAL A 505 21.76 5.42 4.16
N ASN A 506 22.50 6.01 5.11
CA ASN A 506 22.65 5.53 6.48
C ASN A 506 21.33 5.43 7.25
N ASP A 507 20.34 6.26 6.92
CA ASP A 507 19.05 6.36 7.60
C ASP A 507 17.94 5.56 6.91
N LEU A 508 18.27 4.83 5.84
CA LEU A 508 17.29 4.00 5.11
C LEU A 508 16.79 2.85 5.98
N PRO A 509 15.46 2.69 6.18
CA PRO A 509 14.90 1.55 6.91
C PRO A 509 15.26 0.21 6.27
N SER A 510 15.55 -0.79 7.10
CA SER A 510 15.98 -2.11 6.62
C SER A 510 14.96 -2.83 5.73
N ASN A 511 13.65 -2.73 6.01
CA ASN A 511 12.63 -3.33 5.14
C ASN A 511 12.56 -2.60 3.78
N THR A 512 12.71 -1.26 3.76
CA THR A 512 12.80 -0.51 2.50
C THR A 512 14.00 -0.98 1.68
N ALA A 513 15.16 -1.14 2.33
CA ALA A 513 16.37 -1.65 1.72
C ALA A 513 16.20 -3.08 1.17
N GLU A 514 15.59 -3.97 1.95
CA GLU A 514 15.32 -5.35 1.59
C GLU A 514 14.38 -5.42 0.37
N ASN A 515 13.28 -4.67 0.37
CA ASN A 515 12.35 -4.64 -0.75
C ASN A 515 12.99 -4.08 -2.02
N LEU A 516 13.95 -3.14 -1.92
CA LEU A 516 14.68 -2.62 -3.08
C LEU A 516 15.59 -3.72 -3.67
N TYR A 517 16.33 -4.40 -2.80
CA TYR A 517 17.17 -5.53 -3.18
C TYR A 517 16.37 -6.64 -3.87
N TRP A 518 15.25 -7.06 -3.27
CA TRP A 518 14.38 -8.09 -3.85
C TRP A 518 13.65 -7.62 -5.10
N SER A 519 13.24 -6.35 -5.19
CA SER A 519 12.66 -5.79 -6.42
C SER A 519 13.64 -5.91 -7.59
N GLY A 520 14.93 -5.60 -7.36
CA GLY A 520 15.99 -5.80 -8.35
C GLY A 520 16.12 -7.25 -8.78
N ARG A 521 16.14 -8.18 -7.82
CA ARG A 521 16.19 -9.63 -8.10
C ARG A 521 14.98 -10.10 -8.91
N TYR A 522 13.77 -9.81 -8.46
CA TYR A 522 12.56 -10.27 -9.16
C TYR A 522 12.46 -9.70 -10.57
N LEU A 523 12.83 -8.43 -10.77
CA LEU A 523 12.85 -7.81 -12.07
C LEU A 523 13.89 -8.45 -13.00
N GLY A 524 15.10 -8.72 -12.49
CA GLY A 524 16.15 -9.45 -13.20
C GLY A 524 15.72 -10.87 -13.59
N ARG A 525 15.04 -11.57 -12.68
CA ARG A 525 14.48 -12.90 -12.90
C ARG A 525 13.38 -12.89 -13.95
N ALA A 526 12.42 -11.97 -13.83
CA ALA A 526 11.33 -11.82 -14.77
C ALA A 526 11.86 -11.54 -16.18
N LEU A 527 12.78 -10.59 -16.32
CA LEU A 527 13.34 -10.22 -17.62
C LEU A 527 14.09 -11.38 -18.27
N THR A 528 14.95 -12.07 -17.52
CA THR A 528 15.73 -13.21 -18.04
C THR A 528 14.83 -14.37 -18.43
N THR A 529 13.84 -14.70 -17.59
CA THR A 529 12.86 -15.75 -17.86
C THR A 529 12.02 -15.43 -19.09
N ALA A 530 11.49 -14.21 -19.19
CA ALA A 530 10.68 -13.78 -20.32
C ALA A 530 11.47 -13.84 -21.65
N ARG A 531 12.71 -13.35 -21.66
CA ARG A 531 13.59 -13.42 -22.85
C ARG A 531 13.88 -14.87 -23.24
N TYR A 532 14.11 -15.74 -22.27
CA TYR A 532 14.39 -17.15 -22.51
C TYR A 532 13.17 -17.88 -23.08
N LEU A 533 11.99 -17.74 -22.44
CA LEU A 533 10.75 -18.34 -22.92
C LEU A 533 10.37 -17.82 -24.32
N ARG A 534 10.52 -16.52 -24.58
CA ARG A 534 10.28 -15.94 -25.91
C ARG A 534 11.18 -16.56 -26.96
N MET A 535 12.46 -16.76 -26.64
CA MET A 535 13.39 -17.43 -27.54
C MET A 535 12.94 -18.88 -27.82
N VAL A 536 12.51 -19.62 -26.79
CA VAL A 536 12.05 -21.02 -26.95
C VAL A 536 10.84 -21.07 -27.87
N LEU A 537 9.84 -20.22 -27.62
CA LEU A 537 8.65 -20.09 -28.45
C LEU A 537 8.96 -19.72 -29.90
N ASN A 538 9.90 -18.81 -30.13
CA ASN A 538 10.32 -18.46 -31.49
C ASN A 538 11.02 -19.63 -32.21
N ARG A 539 11.84 -20.41 -31.49
CA ARG A 539 12.45 -21.64 -32.05
C ARG A 539 11.38 -22.69 -32.36
N MET A 540 10.39 -22.88 -31.49
CA MET A 540 9.26 -23.77 -31.74
C MET A 540 8.49 -23.38 -33.01
N ASN A 541 8.21 -22.09 -33.19
CA ASN A 541 7.49 -21.58 -34.35
C ASN A 541 8.28 -21.77 -35.66
N ASN A 542 9.59 -21.53 -35.63
CA ASN A 542 10.46 -21.71 -36.80
C ASN A 542 10.57 -23.19 -37.21
N GLU A 543 10.61 -24.12 -36.25
CA GLU A 543 10.63 -25.55 -36.53
C GLU A 543 9.30 -26.05 -37.11
N GLN A 544 8.15 -25.58 -36.59
CA GLN A 544 6.84 -25.89 -37.16
C GLN A 544 6.70 -25.46 -38.63
N TYR A 545 7.36 -24.36 -39.01
CA TYR A 545 7.39 -23.88 -40.39
C TYR A 545 8.32 -24.71 -41.30
N ASN A 546 9.48 -25.13 -40.78
CA ASN A 546 10.54 -25.77 -41.57
C ASN A 546 10.41 -27.30 -41.67
N ASN A 547 9.88 -27.99 -40.66
CA ASN A 547 9.87 -29.45 -40.56
C ASN A 547 8.47 -29.98 -40.22
N GLN A 548 7.77 -30.56 -41.21
CA GLN A 548 6.44 -31.15 -40.98
C GLN A 548 6.46 -32.50 -40.23
N ASN A 549 7.61 -33.16 -39.99
CA ASN A 549 7.65 -34.57 -39.49
C ASN A 549 8.89 -35.02 -38.68
N ALA A 550 9.73 -34.13 -38.13
CA ALA A 550 10.89 -34.55 -37.32
C ALA A 550 10.98 -33.78 -35.99
N GLU A 551 11.04 -34.51 -34.88
CA GLU A 551 11.32 -33.96 -33.55
C GLU A 551 12.72 -33.31 -33.55
N SER A 552 12.77 -31.98 -33.52
CA SER A 552 14.05 -31.24 -33.47
C SER A 552 14.79 -31.55 -32.16
N ARG A 553 15.98 -32.16 -32.28
CA ARG A 553 16.82 -32.53 -31.14
C ARG A 553 17.23 -31.32 -30.30
N SER A 554 17.37 -30.13 -30.89
CA SER A 554 17.74 -28.91 -30.17
C SER A 554 16.64 -28.41 -29.24
N LEU A 555 15.37 -28.50 -29.67
CA LEU A 555 14.22 -28.14 -28.83
C LEU A 555 14.15 -28.96 -27.55
N VAL A 556 14.45 -30.26 -27.60
CA VAL A 556 14.45 -31.13 -26.40
C VAL A 556 15.44 -30.62 -25.35
N TYR A 557 16.64 -30.21 -25.76
CA TYR A 557 17.63 -29.64 -24.83
C TYR A 557 17.18 -28.27 -24.31
N LEU A 558 16.61 -27.43 -25.19
CA LEU A 558 16.08 -26.11 -24.81
C LEU A 558 14.92 -26.21 -23.80
N TYR A 559 14.03 -27.19 -23.93
CA TYR A 559 12.97 -27.45 -22.97
C TYR A 559 13.52 -27.90 -21.61
N LYS A 560 14.48 -28.84 -21.60
CA LYS A 560 15.14 -29.28 -20.37
C LYS A 560 15.85 -28.12 -19.67
N SER A 561 16.51 -27.24 -20.41
CA SER A 561 17.15 -26.07 -19.83
C SER A 561 16.18 -25.03 -19.29
N VAL A 562 14.94 -24.91 -19.80
CA VAL A 562 13.90 -24.10 -19.14
C VAL A 562 13.80 -24.49 -17.67
N THR A 563 13.65 -25.79 -17.39
CA THR A 563 13.49 -26.31 -16.01
C THR A 563 14.69 -26.00 -15.13
N ASN A 564 15.91 -26.14 -15.66
CA ASN A 564 17.13 -25.85 -14.90
C ASN A 564 17.29 -24.35 -14.61
N ILE A 565 16.92 -23.48 -15.56
CA ILE A 565 17.04 -22.02 -15.42
C ILE A 565 16.00 -21.48 -14.43
N THR A 566 14.76 -21.99 -14.47
CA THR A 566 13.67 -21.56 -13.58
C THR A 566 13.64 -22.33 -12.26
N SER A 567 14.43 -23.40 -12.12
CA SER A 567 14.41 -24.32 -10.97
C SER A 567 13.05 -24.99 -10.71
N THR A 568 12.22 -25.13 -11.75
CA THR A 568 10.83 -25.62 -11.64
C THR A 568 10.71 -27.13 -11.82
N PHE A 569 11.50 -27.89 -11.05
CA PHE A 569 11.52 -29.36 -11.12
C PHE A 569 10.17 -29.99 -10.72
N PRO A 570 9.78 -31.16 -11.27
CA PRO A 570 10.50 -31.93 -12.30
C PRO A 570 10.45 -31.27 -13.69
N GLY A 571 9.43 -30.45 -13.99
CA GLY A 571 9.35 -29.69 -15.25
C GLY A 571 9.46 -30.58 -16.49
N PHE A 572 10.37 -30.25 -17.41
CA PHE A 572 10.76 -31.02 -18.60
C PHE A 572 11.80 -32.13 -18.32
N VAL A 573 12.09 -32.41 -17.05
CA VAL A 573 13.08 -33.38 -16.59
C VAL A 573 12.39 -34.37 -15.63
N GLY A 574 12.97 -35.56 -15.39
CA GLY A 574 12.46 -36.50 -14.40
C GLY A 574 11.17 -37.25 -14.81
N LYS A 575 10.40 -37.74 -13.83
CA LYS A 575 9.20 -38.56 -14.08
C LYS A 575 8.15 -37.75 -14.86
N ASN A 576 7.57 -38.35 -15.90
CA ASN A 576 6.61 -37.75 -16.86
C ASN A 576 7.21 -36.71 -17.83
N SER A 577 8.54 -36.60 -17.96
CA SER A 577 9.14 -35.67 -18.92
C SER A 577 8.80 -36.00 -20.37
N GLU A 578 8.63 -37.28 -20.71
CA GLU A 578 8.32 -37.71 -22.09
C GLU A 578 7.01 -37.12 -22.60
N LYS A 579 5.93 -37.17 -21.81
CA LYS A 579 4.65 -36.55 -22.16
C LYS A 579 4.77 -35.04 -22.32
N LYS A 580 5.51 -34.38 -21.43
CA LYS A 580 5.71 -32.92 -21.50
C LYS A 580 6.58 -32.48 -22.66
N LEU A 581 7.52 -33.32 -23.11
CA LEU A 581 8.32 -33.06 -24.31
C LEU A 581 7.48 -33.22 -25.58
N GLN A 582 6.47 -34.10 -25.58
CA GLN A 582 5.48 -34.24 -26.65
C GLN A 582 4.51 -33.05 -26.70
N GLU A 583 4.08 -32.55 -25.54
CA GLU A 583 3.14 -31.42 -25.40
C GLU A 583 3.76 -30.23 -24.61
N PRO A 584 4.79 -29.55 -25.15
CA PRO A 584 5.58 -28.58 -24.39
C PRO A 584 4.84 -27.29 -24.04
N ILE A 585 3.75 -26.98 -24.75
CA ILE A 585 2.96 -25.76 -24.53
C ILE A 585 2.26 -25.78 -23.16
N GLU A 586 1.75 -26.92 -22.70
CA GLU A 586 1.09 -27.01 -21.40
C GLU A 586 2.06 -26.66 -20.26
N GLU A 587 3.28 -27.17 -20.34
CA GLU A 587 4.33 -26.91 -19.36
C GLU A 587 4.79 -25.44 -19.41
N ILE A 588 4.96 -24.85 -20.60
CA ILE A 588 5.28 -23.43 -20.76
C ILE A 588 4.15 -22.55 -20.22
N LEU A 589 2.88 -22.90 -20.45
CA LEU A 589 1.73 -22.18 -19.92
C LEU A 589 1.67 -22.25 -18.40
N SER A 590 1.96 -23.41 -17.79
CA SER A 590 2.09 -23.53 -16.33
C SER A 590 3.18 -22.60 -15.80
N LEU A 591 4.35 -22.55 -16.44
CA LEU A 591 5.43 -21.64 -16.05
C LEU A 591 5.06 -20.17 -16.21
N LEU A 592 4.28 -19.83 -17.22
CA LEU A 592 3.83 -18.47 -17.42
C LEU A 592 2.77 -18.08 -16.39
N LEU A 593 1.78 -18.92 -16.09
CA LEU A 593 0.53 -18.49 -15.44
C LEU A 593 0.35 -18.94 -13.99
N ASP A 594 1.04 -19.98 -13.54
CA ASP A 594 0.86 -20.54 -12.20
C ASP A 594 1.60 -19.71 -11.14
N GLU A 595 0.87 -18.94 -10.34
CA GLU A 595 1.41 -18.09 -9.27
C GLU A 595 1.90 -18.88 -8.05
N ASN A 596 1.45 -20.12 -7.87
CA ASN A 596 1.82 -20.96 -6.73
C ASN A 596 3.06 -21.82 -7.01
N ARG A 597 3.48 -21.90 -8.27
CA ARG A 597 4.66 -22.65 -8.68
C ARG A 597 5.93 -21.81 -8.46
N ILE A 598 6.71 -22.18 -7.45
CA ILE A 598 8.00 -21.54 -7.13
C ILE A 598 8.91 -21.55 -8.37
N GLY A 599 9.47 -20.38 -8.71
CA GLY A 599 10.36 -20.21 -9.87
C GLY A 599 9.63 -19.96 -11.20
N SER A 600 8.29 -20.04 -11.23
CA SER A 600 7.51 -19.66 -12.40
C SER A 600 7.61 -18.15 -12.67
N PHE A 601 7.28 -17.76 -13.90
CA PHE A 601 7.23 -16.37 -14.30
C PHE A 601 6.08 -15.63 -13.58
N ALA A 602 4.91 -16.26 -13.45
CA ALA A 602 3.77 -15.72 -12.70
C ALA A 602 4.12 -15.47 -11.23
N GLN A 603 4.75 -16.45 -10.57
CA GLN A 603 5.18 -16.32 -9.17
C GLN A 603 6.22 -15.21 -9.01
N THR A 604 7.15 -15.08 -9.96
CA THR A 604 8.15 -14.00 -9.98
C THR A 604 7.49 -12.62 -10.13
N LEU A 605 6.54 -12.47 -11.07
CA LEU A 605 5.80 -11.22 -11.23
C LEU A 605 4.94 -10.91 -10.00
N SER A 606 4.31 -11.91 -9.38
CA SER A 606 3.59 -11.73 -8.13
C SER A 606 4.52 -11.25 -7.01
N SER A 607 5.70 -11.85 -6.85
CA SER A 607 6.68 -11.42 -5.84
C SER A 607 7.20 -10.00 -6.11
N PHE A 608 7.48 -9.67 -7.38
CA PHE A 608 7.81 -8.32 -7.80
C PHE A 608 6.70 -7.33 -7.44
N ASN A 609 5.43 -7.70 -7.66
CA ASN A 609 4.29 -6.86 -7.31
C ASN A 609 4.27 -6.56 -5.80
N HIS A 610 4.46 -7.56 -4.94
CA HIS A 610 4.46 -7.37 -3.49
C HIS A 610 5.60 -6.44 -3.02
N ALA A 611 6.82 -6.66 -3.52
CA ALA A 611 7.96 -5.81 -3.19
C ALA A 611 7.76 -4.37 -3.70
N TYR A 612 7.19 -4.22 -4.89
CA TYR A 612 6.87 -2.93 -5.49
C TYR A 612 5.80 -2.18 -4.67
N TYR A 613 4.69 -2.81 -4.28
CA TYR A 613 3.67 -2.14 -3.47
C TYR A 613 4.20 -1.69 -2.10
N SER A 614 5.15 -2.44 -1.52
CA SER A 614 5.80 -2.08 -0.25
C SER A 614 6.61 -0.79 -0.33
N LEU A 615 7.09 -0.41 -1.52
CA LEU A 615 7.94 0.75 -1.77
C LEU A 615 7.21 1.93 -2.42
N ARG A 616 5.89 1.97 -2.30
CA ARG A 616 5.01 2.95 -2.97
C ARG A 616 5.46 4.40 -2.85
N ASN A 617 5.96 4.81 -1.69
CA ASN A 617 6.42 6.16 -1.40
C ASN A 617 7.70 6.57 -2.15
N LEU A 618 8.45 5.62 -2.70
CA LEU A 618 9.67 5.87 -3.48
C LEU A 618 9.44 5.96 -4.98
N TRP A 619 8.36 5.35 -5.49
CA TRP A 619 8.14 5.26 -6.93
C TRP A 619 7.56 6.53 -7.51
N SER A 620 8.12 6.98 -8.64
CA SER A 620 7.54 8.06 -9.41
C SER A 620 6.23 7.64 -10.08
N ARG A 621 5.44 8.63 -10.51
CA ARG A 621 4.18 8.38 -11.23
C ARG A 621 4.41 7.58 -12.52
N ASP A 622 5.49 7.87 -13.25
CA ASP A 622 5.83 7.13 -14.47
C ASP A 622 6.19 5.66 -14.21
N MET A 623 6.82 5.35 -13.08
CA MET A 623 7.07 3.96 -12.68
C MET A 623 5.77 3.22 -12.44
N TRP A 624 4.83 3.86 -11.72
CA TRP A 624 3.51 3.31 -11.44
C TRP A 624 2.75 3.01 -12.73
N ARG A 625 2.79 3.94 -13.69
CA ARG A 625 2.21 3.76 -15.02
C ARG A 625 2.74 2.52 -15.73
N VAL A 626 4.06 2.38 -15.80
CA VAL A 626 4.68 1.25 -16.48
C VAL A 626 4.33 -0.06 -15.77
N PHE A 627 4.41 -0.08 -14.44
CA PHE A 627 4.05 -1.22 -13.62
C PHE A 627 2.59 -1.66 -13.81
N ASP A 628 1.63 -0.74 -13.69
CA ASP A 628 0.21 -1.03 -13.88
C ASP A 628 -0.08 -1.54 -15.30
N SER A 629 0.63 -1.00 -16.30
CA SER A 629 0.51 -1.49 -17.67
C SER A 629 0.96 -2.94 -17.85
N ILE A 630 1.92 -3.44 -17.05
CA ILE A 630 2.31 -4.86 -17.02
C ILE A 630 1.15 -5.69 -16.45
N LYS A 631 0.57 -5.25 -15.33
CA LYS A 631 -0.56 -5.91 -14.67
C LYS A 631 -1.80 -5.97 -15.57
N LYS A 632 -2.17 -4.86 -16.21
CA LYS A 632 -3.29 -4.78 -17.16
C LYS A 632 -3.11 -5.74 -18.35
N LEU A 633 -1.91 -5.79 -18.92
CA LEU A 633 -1.61 -6.76 -19.98
C LEU A 633 -1.73 -8.20 -19.51
N TRP A 634 -1.23 -8.48 -18.31
CA TRP A 634 -1.20 -9.80 -17.72
C TRP A 634 -2.61 -10.32 -17.42
N ASN A 635 -3.45 -9.49 -16.78
CA ASN A 635 -4.83 -9.83 -16.46
C ASN A 635 -5.65 -10.08 -17.72
N LYS A 636 -5.52 -9.20 -18.72
CA LYS A 636 -6.18 -9.38 -20.03
C LYS A 636 -5.75 -10.69 -20.71
N PHE A 637 -4.50 -11.10 -20.53
CA PHE A 637 -4.02 -12.36 -21.09
C PHE A 637 -4.58 -13.58 -20.36
N LYS A 638 -4.77 -13.51 -19.03
CA LYS A 638 -5.39 -14.60 -18.25
C LYS A 638 -6.82 -14.89 -18.67
N GLU A 639 -7.59 -13.86 -19.01
CA GLU A 639 -9.01 -13.95 -19.41
C GLU A 639 -9.21 -14.63 -20.78
N ASN A 640 -8.18 -14.68 -21.64
CA ASN A 640 -8.29 -15.30 -22.95
C ASN A 640 -8.20 -16.84 -22.87
N GLU A 641 -9.20 -17.53 -23.44
CA GLU A 641 -9.30 -18.99 -23.47
C GLU A 641 -8.41 -19.64 -24.53
N THR A 642 -8.19 -18.99 -25.69
CA THR A 642 -7.32 -19.49 -26.76
C THR A 642 -5.93 -18.86 -26.67
N ARG A 643 -4.90 -19.71 -26.70
CA ARG A 643 -3.50 -19.29 -26.51
C ARG A 643 -2.61 -19.93 -27.56
N SER A 644 -2.25 -19.17 -28.59
CA SER A 644 -1.31 -19.60 -29.63
C SER A 644 0.14 -19.20 -29.30
N ILE A 645 1.12 -19.84 -29.95
CA ILE A 645 2.54 -19.47 -29.82
C ILE A 645 2.77 -17.97 -30.17
N PRO A 646 2.23 -17.43 -31.29
CA PRO A 646 2.32 -16.00 -31.58
C PRO A 646 1.76 -15.09 -30.47
N ASP A 647 0.67 -15.48 -29.82
CA ASP A 647 0.08 -14.69 -28.73
C ASP A 647 0.99 -14.66 -27.51
N LEU A 648 1.61 -15.80 -27.17
CA LEU A 648 2.59 -15.90 -26.08
C LEU A 648 3.83 -15.05 -26.36
N THR A 649 4.40 -15.15 -27.57
CA THR A 649 5.54 -14.32 -27.98
C THR A 649 5.20 -12.84 -27.89
N LYS A 650 4.04 -12.42 -28.41
CA LYS A 650 3.57 -11.03 -28.38
C LYS A 650 3.37 -10.51 -26.95
N LEU A 651 2.85 -11.34 -26.04
CA LEU A 651 2.76 -11.01 -24.62
C LEU A 651 4.15 -10.75 -24.04
N LEU A 652 5.08 -11.70 -24.24
CA LEU A 652 6.42 -11.61 -23.70
C LEU A 652 7.18 -10.41 -24.24
N ASP A 653 7.08 -10.07 -25.53
CA ASP A 653 7.66 -8.86 -26.10
C ASP A 653 7.16 -7.60 -25.39
N ARG A 654 5.84 -7.50 -25.20
CA ARG A 654 5.22 -6.35 -24.54
C ARG A 654 5.60 -6.23 -23.08
N VAL A 655 5.76 -7.35 -22.38
CA VAL A 655 6.20 -7.39 -20.98
C VAL A 655 7.68 -7.05 -20.88
N ILE A 656 8.54 -7.61 -21.73
CA ILE A 656 9.98 -7.30 -21.78
C ILE A 656 10.21 -5.80 -21.98
N THR A 657 9.53 -5.17 -22.94
CA THR A 657 9.65 -3.72 -23.20
C THR A 657 9.30 -2.89 -21.95
N ARG A 658 8.25 -3.28 -21.23
CA ARG A 658 7.84 -2.59 -19.99
C ARG A 658 8.79 -2.83 -18.84
N LEU A 659 9.31 -4.05 -18.68
CA LEU A 659 10.33 -4.35 -17.67
C LEU A 659 11.59 -3.52 -17.92
N ILE A 660 12.04 -3.38 -19.18
CA ILE A 660 13.19 -2.55 -19.55
C ILE A 660 12.91 -1.06 -19.30
N ALA A 661 11.74 -0.57 -19.70
CA ALA A 661 11.34 0.82 -19.42
C ALA A 661 11.33 1.10 -17.91
N PHE A 662 10.82 0.16 -17.13
CA PHE A 662 10.82 0.24 -15.67
C PHE A 662 12.23 0.27 -15.08
N MET A 663 13.15 -0.57 -15.58
CA MET A 663 14.56 -0.54 -15.17
C MET A 663 15.20 0.84 -15.43
N GLY A 664 14.93 1.45 -16.59
CA GLY A 664 15.46 2.78 -16.94
C GLY A 664 14.91 3.88 -16.04
N LEU A 665 13.61 3.85 -15.75
CA LEU A 665 12.98 4.83 -14.86
C LEU A 665 13.57 4.78 -13.44
N ILE A 666 13.92 3.59 -12.93
CA ILE A 666 14.56 3.43 -11.60
C ILE A 666 15.89 4.17 -11.54
N GLU A 667 16.71 4.02 -12.57
CA GLU A 667 18.01 4.68 -12.63
C GLU A 667 17.88 6.22 -12.73
N GLU A 668 16.79 6.71 -13.34
CA GLU A 668 16.53 8.15 -13.48
C GLU A 668 15.93 8.80 -12.23
N SER A 669 15.03 8.11 -11.52
CA SER A 669 14.16 8.77 -10.51
C SER A 669 14.54 8.53 -9.05
N ILE A 670 15.40 7.56 -8.74
CA ILE A 670 15.75 7.21 -7.34
C ILE A 670 17.16 7.67 -7.02
N LEU A 671 17.33 8.34 -5.89
CA LEU A 671 18.65 8.77 -5.43
C LEU A 671 19.44 7.60 -4.84
N VAL A 672 20.78 7.70 -4.91
CA VAL A 672 21.67 6.77 -4.20
C VAL A 672 21.35 6.74 -2.71
N SER A 673 21.08 7.90 -2.09
CA SER A 673 20.66 8.05 -0.69
C SER A 673 19.37 7.32 -0.33
N GLN A 674 18.50 7.05 -1.31
CA GLN A 674 17.25 6.32 -1.12
C GLN A 674 17.39 4.80 -1.31
N GLY A 675 18.61 4.30 -1.52
CA GLY A 675 18.89 2.87 -1.59
C GLY A 675 19.01 2.30 -3.01
N LEU A 676 19.17 3.13 -4.05
CA LEU A 676 19.33 2.69 -5.45
C LEU A 676 20.39 1.59 -5.63
N LEU A 677 21.47 1.64 -4.85
CA LEU A 677 22.55 0.64 -4.89
C LEU A 677 22.05 -0.77 -4.55
N LEU A 678 21.14 -0.91 -3.58
CA LEU A 678 20.60 -2.21 -3.18
C LEU A 678 19.81 -2.86 -4.31
N TYR A 679 19.02 -2.06 -5.03
CA TYR A 679 18.35 -2.50 -6.24
C TYR A 679 19.33 -3.02 -7.28
N PHE A 680 20.41 -2.29 -7.57
CA PHE A 680 21.43 -2.73 -8.54
C PHE A 680 22.17 -3.99 -8.09
N ILE A 681 22.55 -4.09 -6.82
CA ILE A 681 23.18 -5.29 -6.26
C ILE A 681 22.25 -6.49 -6.45
N GLY A 682 20.97 -6.36 -6.09
CA GLY A 682 19.98 -7.42 -6.28
C GLY A 682 19.82 -7.82 -7.74
N LEU A 683 19.62 -6.83 -8.62
CA LEU A 683 19.47 -7.04 -10.06
C LEU A 683 20.67 -7.77 -10.68
N GLN A 684 21.89 -7.30 -10.41
CA GLN A 684 23.10 -7.90 -10.97
C GLN A 684 23.35 -9.30 -10.39
N THR A 685 23.11 -9.51 -9.10
CA THR A 685 23.23 -10.82 -8.45
C THR A 685 22.32 -11.83 -9.13
N GLU A 686 21.04 -11.50 -9.33
CA GLU A 686 20.09 -12.42 -9.95
C GLU A 686 20.43 -12.70 -11.42
N GLN A 687 20.76 -11.66 -12.19
CA GLN A 687 21.13 -11.84 -13.59
C GLN A 687 22.39 -12.72 -13.72
N ALA A 688 23.42 -12.49 -12.91
CA ALA A 688 24.64 -13.32 -12.91
C ALA A 688 24.32 -14.78 -12.55
N MET A 689 23.50 -15.02 -11.52
CA MET A 689 23.06 -16.38 -11.14
C MET A 689 22.32 -17.08 -12.29
N MET A 690 21.40 -16.40 -12.96
CA MET A 690 20.67 -16.98 -14.09
C MET A 690 21.54 -17.14 -15.34
N HIS A 691 22.51 -16.26 -15.57
CA HIS A 691 23.50 -16.41 -16.64
C HIS A 691 24.35 -17.65 -16.41
N ILE A 692 24.82 -17.88 -15.18
CA ILE A 692 25.52 -19.11 -14.79
C ILE A 692 24.63 -20.34 -15.03
N ALA A 693 23.36 -20.32 -14.61
CA ALA A 693 22.43 -21.42 -14.85
C ALA A 693 22.24 -21.71 -16.35
N LYS A 694 22.16 -20.68 -17.20
CA LYS A 694 22.11 -20.82 -18.66
C LYS A 694 23.39 -21.44 -19.23
N LEU A 695 24.56 -20.99 -18.77
CA LEU A 695 25.86 -21.54 -19.19
C LEU A 695 25.98 -23.02 -18.82
N ARG A 696 25.60 -23.39 -17.59
CA ARG A 696 25.59 -24.79 -17.14
C ARG A 696 24.62 -25.65 -17.95
N ALA A 697 23.42 -25.15 -18.23
CA ALA A 697 22.41 -25.91 -18.95
C ALA A 697 22.71 -26.07 -20.46
N LEU A 698 23.42 -25.12 -21.07
CA LEU A 698 23.57 -25.05 -22.54
C LEU A 698 25.01 -25.19 -23.05
N LEU A 699 26.05 -24.83 -22.29
CA LEU A 699 27.44 -24.83 -22.79
C LEU A 699 28.34 -25.90 -22.15
N VAL A 700 27.96 -26.48 -21.01
CA VAL A 700 28.73 -27.56 -20.37
C VAL A 700 28.70 -28.83 -21.22
N PHE A 701 27.54 -29.19 -21.75
CA PHE A 701 27.39 -30.39 -22.58
C PHE A 701 28.05 -30.22 -23.95
N ASN A 702 28.72 -31.27 -24.41
CA ASN A 702 29.31 -31.32 -25.73
C ASN A 702 28.32 -31.89 -26.75
N TYR A 703 27.93 -31.08 -27.74
CA TYR A 703 26.96 -31.46 -28.77
C TYR A 703 27.64 -31.73 -30.12
N SER A 704 26.93 -32.34 -31.06
CA SER A 704 27.36 -32.40 -32.45
C SER A 704 27.44 -30.99 -33.06
N GLU A 705 28.29 -30.78 -34.07
CA GLU A 705 28.60 -29.45 -34.61
C GLU A 705 27.35 -28.61 -34.97
N GLN A 706 26.38 -29.19 -35.69
CA GLN A 706 25.13 -28.52 -36.04
C GLN A 706 24.29 -28.17 -34.81
N LEU A 707 24.11 -29.13 -33.89
CA LEU A 707 23.34 -28.91 -32.66
C LEU A 707 24.01 -27.88 -31.76
N GLN A 708 25.33 -27.89 -31.67
CA GLN A 708 26.12 -26.91 -30.93
C GLN A 708 25.88 -25.50 -31.49
N TYR A 709 25.91 -25.34 -32.82
CA TYR A 709 25.63 -24.05 -33.46
C TYR A 709 24.23 -23.54 -33.10
N GLU A 710 23.21 -24.40 -33.20
CA GLU A 710 21.84 -24.05 -32.85
C GLU A 710 21.67 -23.65 -31.38
N ILE A 711 22.36 -24.34 -30.47
CA ILE A 711 22.35 -24.04 -29.03
C ILE A 711 23.07 -22.73 -28.74
N LEU A 712 24.21 -22.47 -29.38
CA LEU A 712 24.95 -21.20 -29.24
C LEU A 712 24.12 -20.01 -29.74
N GLU A 713 23.47 -20.14 -30.89
CA GLU A 713 22.60 -19.09 -31.43
C GLU A 713 21.42 -18.82 -30.48
N SER A 714 20.80 -19.87 -29.96
CA SER A 714 19.68 -19.79 -28.99
C SER A 714 20.12 -19.12 -27.68
N PHE A 715 21.29 -19.49 -27.16
CA PHE A 715 21.89 -18.87 -25.98
C PHE A 715 22.14 -17.37 -26.20
N LEU A 716 22.82 -17.01 -27.28
CA LEU A 716 23.18 -15.61 -27.59
C LEU A 716 21.94 -14.75 -27.84
N THR A 717 20.91 -15.31 -28.50
CA THR A 717 19.62 -14.64 -28.75
C THR A 717 18.88 -14.37 -27.43
N SER A 718 18.72 -15.39 -26.58
CA SER A 718 18.07 -15.23 -25.27
C SER A 718 18.85 -14.33 -24.30
N HIS A 719 20.16 -14.15 -24.52
CA HIS A 719 21.00 -13.22 -23.74
C HIS A 719 21.05 -11.80 -24.34
N GLU A 720 20.45 -11.58 -25.52
CA GLU A 720 20.52 -10.31 -26.28
C GLU A 720 21.98 -9.89 -26.53
N SER A 721 22.77 -10.84 -27.04
CA SER A 721 24.21 -10.70 -27.29
C SER A 721 24.63 -11.14 -28.68
N LEU A 722 23.71 -11.69 -29.49
CA LEU A 722 24.03 -12.20 -30.83
C LEU A 722 24.62 -11.12 -31.76
N ASN A 723 24.09 -9.90 -31.72
CA ASN A 723 24.61 -8.79 -32.52
C ASN A 723 26.01 -8.35 -32.06
N ILE A 724 26.25 -8.33 -30.74
CA ILE A 724 27.55 -7.98 -30.15
C ILE A 724 28.56 -9.07 -30.48
N TYR A 725 28.18 -10.34 -30.39
CA TYR A 725 29.00 -11.45 -30.82
C TYR A 725 29.41 -11.33 -32.28
N ARG A 726 28.44 -11.05 -33.18
CA ARG A 726 28.71 -10.89 -34.61
C ARG A 726 29.62 -9.71 -34.91
N TYR A 727 29.53 -8.64 -34.12
CA TYR A 727 30.44 -7.51 -34.19
C TYR A 727 31.87 -7.91 -33.78
N SER A 728 32.04 -8.61 -32.66
CA SER A 728 33.36 -8.95 -32.10
C SER A 728 34.05 -10.14 -32.79
N TYR A 729 33.30 -11.17 -33.19
CA TYR A 729 33.82 -12.46 -33.64
C TYR A 729 33.32 -12.89 -35.04
N ARG A 730 32.62 -12.01 -35.77
CA ARG A 730 31.98 -12.30 -37.08
C ARG A 730 30.91 -13.39 -36.99
N SER A 731 30.51 -13.97 -38.12
CA SER A 731 29.34 -14.86 -38.21
C SER A 731 29.56 -16.30 -37.71
N TYR A 732 30.80 -16.72 -37.45
CA TYR A 732 31.08 -18.09 -37.01
C TYR A 732 30.87 -18.23 -35.49
N LEU A 733 29.94 -19.10 -35.07
CA LEU A 733 29.66 -19.36 -33.65
C LEU A 733 30.58 -20.46 -33.13
N SER A 734 31.39 -20.15 -32.11
CA SER A 734 32.21 -21.12 -31.39
C SER A 734 31.98 -21.03 -29.88
N VAL A 735 32.09 -22.16 -29.18
CA VAL A 735 31.93 -22.20 -27.71
C VAL A 735 32.99 -21.31 -27.04
N GLU A 736 34.22 -21.35 -27.56
CA GLU A 736 35.32 -20.50 -27.08
C GLU A 736 34.95 -19.02 -27.11
N ASN A 737 34.54 -18.50 -28.27
CA ASN A 737 34.24 -17.08 -28.42
C ASN A 737 33.00 -16.67 -27.61
N VAL A 738 32.03 -17.58 -27.45
CA VAL A 738 30.87 -17.30 -26.60
C VAL A 738 31.30 -17.19 -25.13
N ILE A 739 32.14 -18.10 -24.62
CA ILE A 739 32.69 -18.01 -23.26
C ILE A 739 33.52 -16.73 -23.10
N ARG A 740 34.36 -16.37 -24.07
CA ARG A 740 35.11 -15.11 -24.05
C ARG A 740 34.18 -13.91 -23.87
N LEU A 741 33.11 -13.82 -24.65
CA LEU A 741 32.17 -12.70 -24.60
C LEU A 741 31.35 -12.64 -23.32
N VAL A 742 30.71 -13.76 -22.93
CA VAL A 742 29.65 -13.74 -21.90
C VAL A 742 30.15 -14.09 -20.51
N MET A 743 31.37 -14.62 -20.38
CA MET A 743 31.98 -14.93 -19.10
C MET A 743 33.18 -14.04 -18.81
N LEU A 744 34.12 -13.90 -19.75
CA LEU A 744 35.44 -13.33 -19.46
C LEU A 744 35.59 -11.84 -19.79
N ASP A 745 34.86 -11.32 -20.78
CA ASP A 745 34.95 -9.94 -21.26
C ASP A 745 34.75 -8.91 -20.13
N ALA A 746 35.66 -7.95 -19.96
CA ALA A 746 35.58 -6.98 -18.86
C ALA A 746 34.75 -5.72 -19.19
N GLU A 747 34.42 -5.50 -20.46
CA GLU A 747 33.74 -4.30 -20.97
C GLU A 747 32.27 -4.56 -21.30
N TYR A 748 31.92 -5.81 -21.61
CA TYR A 748 30.54 -6.17 -21.90
C TYR A 748 29.68 -6.23 -20.63
N ALA A 749 28.70 -5.33 -20.51
CA ALA A 749 27.90 -5.16 -19.30
C ALA A 749 27.15 -6.42 -18.79
N LYS A 750 26.96 -7.44 -19.64
CA LYS A 750 26.29 -8.70 -19.26
C LYS A 750 27.23 -9.88 -19.07
N SER A 751 28.53 -9.67 -19.27
CA SER A 751 29.51 -10.71 -18.96
C SER A 751 29.58 -10.95 -17.46
N LEU A 752 29.93 -12.17 -17.05
CA LEU A 752 30.11 -12.46 -15.63
C LEU A 752 31.21 -11.58 -15.02
N THR A 753 32.37 -11.41 -15.66
CA THR A 753 33.43 -10.51 -15.19
C THR A 753 32.90 -9.10 -14.87
N TYR A 754 32.15 -8.49 -15.79
CA TYR A 754 31.61 -7.14 -15.58
C TYR A 754 30.61 -7.12 -14.42
N GLN A 755 29.68 -8.08 -14.38
CA GLN A 755 28.63 -8.14 -13.35
C GLN A 755 29.23 -8.30 -11.95
N PHE A 756 30.20 -9.20 -11.77
CA PHE A 756 30.89 -9.36 -10.47
C PHE A 756 31.66 -8.10 -10.06
N LYS A 757 32.39 -7.46 -10.98
CA LYS A 757 33.07 -6.18 -10.70
C LYS A 757 32.10 -5.06 -10.35
N ARG A 758 30.93 -5.01 -11.01
CA ARG A 758 29.88 -4.03 -10.70
C ARG A 758 29.28 -4.27 -9.32
N ILE A 759 28.96 -5.52 -8.98
CA ILE A 759 28.47 -5.90 -7.64
C ILE A 759 29.50 -5.47 -6.58
N GLN A 760 30.79 -5.77 -6.78
CA GLN A 760 31.84 -5.37 -5.85
C GLN A 760 31.90 -3.86 -5.63
N LYS A 761 31.83 -3.08 -6.72
CA LYS A 761 31.84 -1.60 -6.67
C LYS A 761 30.66 -1.03 -5.90
N ASP A 762 29.46 -1.58 -6.09
CA ASP A 762 28.25 -1.09 -5.41
C ASP A 762 28.22 -1.52 -3.94
N ILE A 763 28.68 -2.74 -3.62
CA ILE A 763 28.82 -3.25 -2.25
C ILE A 763 29.79 -2.40 -1.42
N GLN A 764 30.90 -1.95 -2.00
CA GLN A 764 31.90 -1.11 -1.31
C GLN A 764 31.36 0.25 -0.88
N LYS A 765 30.22 0.69 -1.43
CA LYS A 765 29.56 1.95 -1.08
C LYS A 765 28.45 1.79 -0.05
N LEU A 766 28.11 0.55 0.32
CA LEU A 766 27.11 0.31 1.36
C LEU A 766 27.65 0.78 2.72
N PRO A 767 26.78 1.28 3.61
CA PRO A 767 27.22 1.80 4.89
C PRO A 767 27.72 0.68 5.79
N HIS A 768 28.88 0.85 6.42
CA HIS A 768 29.42 -0.15 7.36
C HIS A 768 29.10 0.23 8.80
N SER A 769 28.61 -0.73 9.58
CA SER A 769 28.44 -0.56 11.02
C SER A 769 29.78 -0.80 11.73
N GLU A 770 30.10 -0.04 12.78
CA GLU A 770 31.35 -0.23 13.54
C GLU A 770 31.44 -1.61 14.22
N ASN A 771 30.30 -2.32 14.34
CA ASN A 771 30.17 -3.64 14.96
C ASN A 771 30.06 -4.80 13.96
N SER A 772 30.11 -4.58 12.63
CA SER A 772 30.10 -5.69 11.66
C SER A 772 31.46 -6.35 11.61
N VAL A 773 31.68 -7.29 12.52
CA VAL A 773 32.98 -7.96 12.72
C VAL A 773 33.45 -8.75 11.50
N ASN A 774 32.60 -9.03 10.49
CA ASN A 774 33.06 -9.65 9.24
C ASN A 774 32.16 -9.31 8.03
N ASN A 775 32.68 -8.53 7.08
CA ASN A 775 32.04 -8.26 5.78
C ASN A 775 32.17 -9.46 4.82
N PHE A 776 31.67 -10.64 5.21
CA PHE A 776 31.83 -11.88 4.45
C PHE A 776 31.28 -11.79 3.02
N TYR A 777 30.18 -11.07 2.80
CA TYR A 777 29.64 -10.82 1.46
C TYR A 777 30.67 -10.20 0.50
N SER A 778 31.50 -9.26 0.97
CA SER A 778 32.53 -8.62 0.15
C SER A 778 33.69 -9.57 -0.16
N LEU A 779 34.02 -10.46 0.79
CA LEU A 779 35.02 -11.50 0.61
C LEU A 779 34.61 -12.50 -0.46
N TYR A 780 33.38 -13.02 -0.43
CA TYR A 780 32.89 -14.00 -1.41
C TYR A 780 32.87 -13.44 -2.84
N ILE A 781 32.48 -12.18 -3.03
CA ILE A 781 32.52 -11.54 -4.35
C ILE A 781 33.96 -11.34 -4.82
N SER A 782 34.86 -10.95 -3.91
CA SER A 782 36.28 -10.77 -4.24
C SER A 782 36.95 -12.10 -4.59
N GLU A 783 36.58 -13.19 -3.92
CA GLU A 783 37.01 -14.56 -4.24
C GLU A 783 36.51 -15.00 -5.63
N ALA A 784 35.24 -14.75 -5.95
CA ALA A 784 34.69 -15.05 -7.27
C ALA A 784 35.40 -14.28 -8.39
N ILE A 785 35.74 -13.01 -8.17
CA ILE A 785 36.53 -12.22 -9.13
C ILE A 785 37.93 -12.83 -9.32
N LYS A 786 38.60 -13.23 -8.24
CA LYS A 786 39.92 -13.91 -8.33
C LYS A 786 39.85 -15.22 -9.09
N ILE A 787 38.78 -16.00 -8.92
CA ILE A 787 38.57 -17.22 -9.71
C ILE A 787 38.51 -16.86 -11.19
N ILE A 788 37.64 -15.90 -11.57
CA ILE A 788 37.45 -15.47 -12.96
C ILE A 788 38.74 -14.93 -13.59
N GLU A 789 39.52 -14.13 -12.85
CA GLU A 789 40.77 -13.53 -13.35
C GLU A 789 41.88 -14.55 -13.59
N ASN A 790 41.82 -15.72 -12.96
CA ASN A 790 42.81 -16.80 -13.12
C ASN A 790 42.35 -17.91 -14.08
N LEU A 791 41.20 -17.76 -14.76
CA LEU A 791 40.70 -18.78 -15.68
C LEU A 791 41.51 -18.83 -16.97
N ASP A 792 41.90 -20.06 -17.36
CA ASP A 792 42.42 -20.35 -18.69
C ASP A 792 41.32 -20.99 -19.55
N ILE A 793 41.08 -20.43 -20.74
CA ILE A 793 39.99 -20.85 -21.60
C ILE A 793 40.21 -22.22 -22.22
N THR A 794 41.44 -22.60 -22.50
CA THR A 794 41.78 -23.95 -22.99
C THR A 794 41.37 -24.98 -21.94
N ASN A 795 41.69 -24.72 -20.66
CA ASN A 795 41.31 -25.57 -19.53
C ASN A 795 39.78 -25.66 -19.37
N LEU A 796 39.04 -24.56 -19.55
CA LEU A 796 37.57 -24.56 -19.50
C LEU A 796 36.92 -25.38 -20.63
N LEU A 797 37.59 -25.48 -21.79
CA LEU A 797 37.08 -26.21 -22.95
C LEU A 797 37.46 -27.69 -22.95
N GLU A 798 38.30 -28.14 -22.01
CA GLU A 798 38.67 -29.55 -21.89
C GLU A 798 37.44 -30.42 -21.66
N LEU A 799 37.34 -31.48 -22.46
CA LEU A 799 36.31 -32.48 -22.33
C LEU A 799 36.76 -33.57 -21.37
N ASN A 800 35.81 -34.09 -20.60
CA ASN A 800 36.05 -35.25 -19.74
C ASN A 800 36.41 -36.50 -20.56
N GLU A 801 36.80 -37.59 -19.87
CA GLU A 801 37.22 -38.85 -20.51
C GLU A 801 36.18 -39.41 -21.50
N THR A 802 34.88 -39.21 -21.23
CA THR A 802 33.79 -39.67 -22.10
C THR A 802 33.47 -38.71 -23.26
N LYS A 803 34.16 -37.57 -23.37
CA LYS A 803 33.96 -36.50 -24.37
C LYS A 803 32.55 -35.91 -24.42
N THR A 804 31.79 -36.03 -23.33
CA THR A 804 30.37 -35.62 -23.26
C THR A 804 30.16 -34.29 -22.56
N LEU A 805 31.06 -33.88 -21.67
CA LEU A 805 30.91 -32.68 -20.86
C LEU A 805 32.23 -31.95 -20.62
N ARG A 806 32.15 -30.63 -20.51
CA ARG A 806 33.24 -29.73 -20.09
C ARG A 806 33.22 -29.63 -18.57
N GLN A 807 33.92 -30.55 -17.91
CA GLN A 807 33.82 -30.72 -16.44
C GLN A 807 34.36 -29.48 -15.69
N ASN A 808 35.53 -28.98 -16.10
CA ASN A 808 36.16 -27.82 -15.49
C ASN A 808 35.27 -26.57 -15.59
N LEU A 809 34.55 -26.41 -16.71
CA LEU A 809 33.56 -25.33 -16.86
C LEU A 809 32.39 -25.47 -15.88
N ASP A 810 31.84 -26.67 -15.69
CA ASP A 810 30.74 -26.88 -14.74
C ASP A 810 31.17 -26.65 -13.29
N GLU A 811 32.36 -27.11 -12.91
CA GLU A 811 32.92 -26.93 -11.57
C GLU A 811 33.09 -25.44 -11.24
N VAL A 812 33.73 -24.67 -12.13
CA VAL A 812 33.91 -23.21 -11.97
C VAL A 812 32.55 -22.51 -11.90
N LEU A 813 31.62 -22.81 -12.80
CA LEU A 813 30.29 -22.20 -12.80
C LEU A 813 29.51 -22.54 -11.52
N SER A 814 29.64 -23.77 -11.00
CA SER A 814 29.03 -24.20 -9.74
C SER A 814 29.62 -23.45 -8.55
N GLU A 815 30.92 -23.26 -8.51
CA GLU A 815 31.62 -22.51 -7.46
C GLU A 815 31.21 -21.02 -7.47
N LEU A 816 31.22 -20.38 -8.62
CA LEU A 816 30.76 -18.99 -8.78
C LEU A 816 29.30 -18.81 -8.35
N SER A 817 28.43 -19.77 -8.67
CA SER A 817 27.03 -19.78 -8.23
C SER A 817 26.92 -19.86 -6.70
N ASN A 818 27.72 -20.72 -6.07
CA ASN A 818 27.77 -20.87 -4.61
C ASN A 818 28.27 -19.60 -3.91
N LEU A 819 29.31 -18.95 -4.45
CA LEU A 819 29.84 -17.70 -3.91
C LEU A 819 28.82 -16.55 -4.00
N LEU A 820 28.09 -16.43 -5.12
CA LEU A 820 26.98 -15.46 -5.24
C LEU A 820 25.88 -15.74 -4.21
N HIS A 821 25.51 -17.01 -4.04
CA HIS A 821 24.49 -17.41 -3.07
C HIS A 821 24.90 -17.08 -1.63
N LYS A 822 26.13 -17.43 -1.24
CA LYS A 822 26.70 -17.09 0.08
C LYS A 822 26.80 -15.58 0.30
N SER A 823 27.19 -14.83 -0.74
CA SER A 823 27.21 -13.36 -0.68
C SER A 823 25.81 -12.78 -0.46
N SER A 824 24.81 -13.29 -1.16
CA SER A 824 23.41 -12.86 -1.01
C SER A 824 22.88 -13.11 0.40
N ILE A 825 23.12 -14.29 0.97
CA ILE A 825 22.74 -14.62 2.35
C ILE A 825 23.47 -13.70 3.34
N SER A 826 24.79 -13.56 3.22
CA SER A 826 25.57 -12.72 4.13
C SER A 826 25.17 -11.25 4.08
N LEU A 827 24.81 -10.72 2.91
CA LEU A 827 24.28 -9.36 2.78
C LEU A 827 22.93 -9.23 3.48
N SER A 828 22.04 -10.20 3.30
CA SER A 828 20.74 -10.25 3.99
C SER A 828 20.89 -10.28 5.50
N ASP A 829 21.79 -11.11 6.01
CA ASP A 829 22.06 -11.23 7.45
C ASP A 829 22.73 -9.99 8.05
N THR A 830 23.44 -9.21 7.24
CA THR A 830 24.09 -7.99 7.72
C THR A 830 23.13 -6.80 7.77
N TYR A 831 22.29 -6.62 6.73
CA TYR A 831 21.52 -5.39 6.53
C TYR A 831 20.02 -5.51 6.77
N PHE A 832 19.44 -6.72 6.61
CA PHE A 832 17.99 -6.93 6.67
C PHE A 832 17.61 -7.64 7.97
N ASN A 833 18.26 -8.78 8.23
CA ASN A 833 18.09 -9.53 9.47
C ASN A 833 19.06 -8.98 10.52
N HIS A 834 18.64 -7.97 11.29
CA HIS A 834 19.36 -7.52 12.51
C HIS A 834 19.33 -8.57 13.64
N ALA A 835 19.33 -9.86 13.29
CA ALA A 835 19.54 -10.96 14.19
C ALA A 835 21.01 -10.93 14.62
N TYR A 836 21.32 -10.14 15.64
CA TYR A 836 22.46 -10.51 16.47
C TYR A 836 22.22 -11.95 16.91
N GLN A 837 23.20 -12.83 16.70
CA GLN A 837 23.24 -14.13 17.38
C GLN A 837 22.90 -13.87 18.83
N GLN A 838 21.71 -14.29 19.27
CA GLN A 838 21.37 -14.25 20.68
C GLN A 838 22.43 -15.11 21.36
N LYS A 839 23.30 -14.48 22.14
CA LYS A 839 24.15 -15.21 23.07
C LYS A 839 23.22 -15.78 24.12
N GLN A 840 22.88 -17.06 23.96
CA GLN A 840 22.14 -17.79 24.97
C GLN A 840 23.02 -17.79 26.22
N LEU A 841 22.63 -17.01 27.24
CA LEU A 841 23.39 -16.92 28.49
C LEU A 841 23.29 -18.22 29.31
N VAL A 842 22.29 -19.05 29.01
CA VAL A 842 22.03 -20.34 29.67
C VAL A 842 21.47 -21.32 28.63
N ASN A 843 22.04 -22.53 28.54
CA ASN A 843 21.44 -23.63 27.78
C ASN A 843 20.14 -24.05 28.45
N GLN A 844 18.99 -23.62 27.92
CA GLN A 844 17.70 -24.15 28.33
C GLN A 844 17.42 -25.42 27.51
N ASN A 845 17.65 -26.57 28.14
CA ASN A 845 17.18 -27.85 27.63
C ASN A 845 15.66 -27.91 27.83
N PHE A 846 14.89 -27.50 26.83
CA PHE A 846 13.49 -27.94 26.75
C PHE A 846 13.48 -29.41 26.31
N PRO A 847 12.87 -30.32 27.07
CA PRO A 847 12.57 -31.65 26.54
C PRO A 847 11.61 -31.43 25.36
N LEU A 848 12.00 -31.93 24.19
CA LEU A 848 11.13 -31.99 23.02
C LEU A 848 9.86 -32.76 23.40
N LEU A 849 8.71 -32.11 23.25
CA LEU A 849 7.38 -32.72 23.35
C LEU A 849 6.97 -33.34 22.01
#